data_AF-A0A3B3XTL1-F1
#
_entry.id   AF-A0A3B3XTL1-F1
#
_cell.length_a   1.000
_cell.length_b   1.000
_cell.length_c   1.000
_cell.angle_alpha   90.00
_cell.angle_beta   90.00
_cell.angle_gamma   90.00
#
_symmetry.space_group_name_H-M   'P 1'
#
loop_
_entity.id
_entity.type
_entity.pdbx_description
1 polymer ?
#
loop_
_entity_poly.entity_id
_entity_poly.type
_entity_poly.pdbx_seq_one_letter_code
_entity_poly.pdbx_strand_id
1 'polypeptide(L)'
;MGNLSHFKHEKCTAVWKLLNHSFKKSSPVFSKRLFFGSGVLVDLGNEDTSTAQQKSEKYVVRLDADVHTKMEAFMKKVKQNPYTLFVLIHDNSHVDLTSALSGSVCHGELQGLADRVVNCQEVLDAMNLLVLQVSCFPYTLQTHQSRISIHNEIHWPSSDHLQREQPPHALVYFGLRDYSCSLQWGVASPILRCDDAFEKMVHTLLERHPHLHSMVIRSYLLIQQYTEAMMALTSSPSLRDHITPETLAVVEDLINAPSREGSQGRGHMLLVRVPSLQLAMLARERLEDVRDKLGLQLCFAVLLGSPASELNLSRNFINNLRTWRGCENEEWVPHTYEDLEGLPCIIILTGKDPLGETFPRSLKYTDLRLIDSSYLTRTALEQEVGLACTYVSLDLVQESKTSTAPRESDGEKTTGSLNDGDELERPQSNGSAATRTSGSLVENGVSSSDLADSFQKPSTSTSQPEGLVTSDVATLTEGFKQECDSLGSQLSSNPLKAPNVPPSNYSSSSSPSPSTSSSSTQRPSQSTQCGRASKCSRVSPRTVILSRAAYNLLSGESGSQLSSFSLLPHADVSWSSPLRPLITQNLQGADQSLYYRQWTIARQHHADYEAPPVPHPRRLLLSGPPQVGKTGAYLQFLRILFRMLIRLLEVDVYDDEEDEEADATTPANTQWPDIEDIRKLPFDPNPRDPKFRKASPVYSDKMPKLFKGQESYTERNQTQGKRVTKSIRLSRFAAHNAFHHCEQCHQYCEAVPTTQLSECSLHAFTFCSSMLGEEVQLQFFIPKAKEQHFVFSHQGSHLESLRLPLVSTKNPDLLKSPIFTPTTGRQEHGLLNLFHAMEGATHLHILVVKQFEMPHYRKYWPNHILLVLPAMFNSAGVGAARFMIKELSYHNLELERNRLEEQGVKRQDVWPFIVMMDDSCVLWNTFQPTDGSSGITNVSLKTVLQHMENTPKISLYAICGVRKWSSSLAHKTPQDPFSRCHLHDFVLLNVDLTQNVQYDLNRYDCEEVDFNLRVNSSGLLICRFNNFFLMKKHIPVGGKKDFVVKPKLVEIENKAPISPSQYVCAPDSEQTLLDAPAQFLLENFLQSCSRRLFPKAVQNRNNPVLSIDSYLNLSPEISVCYINSRPHSTNLNHQGLVFSGLLLYLCDSFVVSGLLKNFRFLKGATLCVICQDRSSLRQTIVRLELEDEWQFRLRDEFQTANCSEDRPLFFLTGRHV
;
A
#
# COMPACT_ATOMS: atom_id res chain seq x y z
N MET A 1 5.71 -7.61 -5.22
CA MET A 1 6.25 -6.28 -4.82
C MET A 1 7.42 -5.82 -5.69
N GLY A 2 8.43 -6.64 -6.00
CA GLY A 2 9.64 -6.22 -6.72
C GLY A 2 9.40 -5.29 -7.93
N ASN A 3 8.46 -5.63 -8.81
CA ASN A 3 8.16 -4.87 -10.04
C ASN A 3 7.53 -3.47 -9.82
N LEU A 4 7.31 -3.04 -8.56
CA LEU A 4 6.77 -1.72 -8.20
C LEU A 4 7.81 -0.76 -7.60
N SER A 5 9.09 -1.16 -7.52
CA SER A 5 10.19 -0.31 -7.05
C SER A 5 10.33 0.98 -7.87
N HIS A 6 10.24 0.87 -9.19
CA HIS A 6 10.60 1.90 -10.17
C HIS A 6 9.60 3.07 -10.33
N PHE A 7 8.39 2.99 -9.74
CA PHE A 7 7.29 3.94 -10.04
C PHE A 7 6.98 4.88 -8.87
N LYS A 8 7.93 5.79 -8.59
CA LYS A 8 7.90 6.70 -7.43
C LYS A 8 8.42 8.09 -7.79
N HIS A 9 7.50 9.02 -8.07
CA HIS A 9 7.81 10.44 -8.22
C HIS A 9 6.63 11.31 -7.73
N GLU A 10 6.80 12.63 -7.70
CA GLU A 10 5.91 13.56 -6.97
C GLU A 10 4.44 13.55 -7.41
N LYS A 11 4.13 13.00 -8.59
CA LYS A 11 2.77 12.64 -9.01
C LYS A 11 2.63 11.12 -9.17
N CYS A 12 2.28 10.42 -8.08
CA CYS A 12 1.77 9.04 -8.15
C CYS A 12 0.32 8.99 -8.67
N THR A 13 0.06 9.62 -9.81
CA THR A 13 -1.18 9.38 -10.58
C THR A 13 -1.09 7.97 -11.16
N ALA A 14 -1.86 7.02 -10.63
CA ALA A 14 -2.04 5.75 -11.31
C ALA A 14 -3.03 5.98 -12.47
N VAL A 15 -2.59 5.87 -13.72
CA VAL A 15 -3.44 6.20 -14.88
C VAL A 15 -3.86 4.90 -15.57
N TRP A 16 -5.06 4.42 -15.24
CA TRP A 16 -5.56 3.15 -15.78
C TRP A 16 -6.44 3.33 -17.02
N LYS A 17 -6.67 2.22 -17.74
CA LYS A 17 -7.66 2.11 -18.82
C LYS A 17 -8.35 0.75 -18.78
N LEU A 18 -9.67 0.74 -18.96
CA LEU A 18 -10.50 -0.46 -18.99
C LEU A 18 -10.82 -0.86 -20.43
N LEU A 19 -10.30 -1.99 -20.90
CA LEU A 19 -10.72 -2.67 -22.13
C LEU A 19 -11.94 -3.53 -21.83
N ASN A 20 -13.00 -3.40 -22.63
CA ASN A 20 -14.28 -4.07 -22.43
C ASN A 20 -14.87 -4.59 -23.75
N HIS A 21 -15.34 -5.84 -23.75
CA HIS A 21 -15.97 -6.57 -24.87
C HIS A 21 -17.45 -6.21 -25.14
N SER A 22 -18.03 -5.21 -24.46
CA SER A 22 -19.48 -4.91 -24.57
C SER A 22 -19.93 -4.46 -25.98
N PHE A 23 -20.97 -5.12 -26.51
CA PHE A 23 -21.42 -4.98 -27.91
C PHE A 23 -22.51 -3.91 -28.18
N LYS A 24 -22.98 -3.13 -27.19
CA LYS A 24 -23.97 -2.06 -27.44
C LYS A 24 -23.37 -0.90 -28.25
N LYS A 25 -24.13 -0.39 -29.23
CA LYS A 25 -23.78 0.87 -29.92
C LYS A 25 -23.85 2.09 -28.99
N SER A 26 -24.83 2.12 -28.07
CA SER A 26 -25.14 3.30 -27.25
C SER A 26 -24.47 3.37 -25.88
N SER A 27 -24.16 2.26 -25.19
CA SER A 27 -23.37 2.32 -23.93
C SER A 27 -22.89 0.97 -23.35
N PRO A 28 -21.67 0.90 -22.78
CA PRO A 28 -21.22 -0.23 -21.95
C PRO A 28 -21.81 -0.16 -20.52
N VAL A 29 -23.14 -0.08 -20.41
CA VAL A 29 -23.90 0.39 -19.24
C VAL A 29 -23.36 -0.09 -17.88
N PHE A 30 -23.27 -1.40 -17.66
CA PHE A 30 -23.10 -1.95 -16.31
C PHE A 30 -21.73 -1.62 -15.69
N SER A 31 -20.63 -2.05 -16.31
CA SER A 31 -19.28 -1.72 -15.85
C SER A 31 -19.03 -0.19 -15.86
N LYS A 32 -19.61 0.55 -16.82
CA LYS A 32 -19.54 2.01 -16.89
C LYS A 32 -20.20 2.65 -15.65
N ARG A 33 -21.44 2.26 -15.32
CA ARG A 33 -22.21 2.81 -14.20
C ARG A 33 -21.65 2.39 -12.84
N LEU A 34 -21.14 1.17 -12.69
CA LEU A 34 -20.38 0.77 -11.49
C LEU A 34 -19.09 1.59 -11.34
N PHE A 35 -18.31 1.76 -12.41
CA PHE A 35 -17.11 2.59 -12.41
C PHE A 35 -17.44 4.04 -12.02
N PHE A 36 -18.49 4.63 -12.59
CA PHE A 36 -18.91 6.01 -12.33
C PHE A 36 -19.44 6.19 -10.90
N GLY A 37 -20.36 5.31 -10.47
CA GLY A 37 -20.97 5.35 -9.14
C GLY A 37 -20.03 4.93 -8.01
N SER A 38 -18.90 4.29 -8.32
CA SER A 38 -17.93 3.89 -7.30
C SER A 38 -17.15 5.05 -6.68
N GLY A 39 -17.02 6.19 -7.37
CA GLY A 39 -16.15 7.30 -6.96
C GLY A 39 -14.64 7.11 -7.22
N VAL A 40 -14.24 5.97 -7.82
CA VAL A 40 -12.83 5.56 -7.94
C VAL A 40 -11.92 6.52 -8.72
N LEU A 41 -12.46 7.33 -9.64
CA LEU A 41 -11.69 8.39 -10.32
C LEU A 41 -11.22 9.50 -9.38
N VAL A 42 -12.04 9.80 -8.36
CA VAL A 42 -11.81 10.85 -7.35
C VAL A 42 -10.91 10.32 -6.23
N ASP A 43 -11.18 9.11 -5.74
CA ASP A 43 -10.34 8.41 -4.73
C ASP A 43 -8.86 8.33 -5.11
N LEU A 44 -8.59 8.34 -6.42
CA LEU A 44 -7.30 8.11 -7.05
C LEU A 44 -6.72 9.40 -7.67
N GLY A 45 -7.38 10.55 -7.48
CA GLY A 45 -6.89 11.88 -7.85
C GLY A 45 -6.78 12.15 -9.35
N ASN A 46 -7.52 11.42 -10.20
CA ASN A 46 -7.44 11.56 -11.66
C ASN A 46 -8.45 12.55 -12.25
N GLU A 47 -9.59 12.78 -11.57
CA GLU A 47 -10.60 13.78 -11.93
C GLU A 47 -11.28 14.35 -10.68
N ASP A 48 -11.71 15.60 -10.72
CA ASP A 48 -12.49 16.24 -9.65
C ASP A 48 -13.91 15.67 -9.56
N THR A 49 -14.54 15.76 -8.38
CA THR A 49 -15.90 15.25 -8.14
C THR A 49 -16.95 15.76 -9.13
N SER A 50 -16.80 16.99 -9.63
CA SER A 50 -17.67 17.59 -10.64
C SER A 50 -17.37 17.13 -12.07
N THR A 51 -16.12 16.82 -12.42
CA THR A 51 -15.73 16.46 -13.79
C THR A 51 -15.63 14.95 -14.03
N ALA A 52 -15.51 14.16 -12.96
CA ALA A 52 -15.35 12.71 -13.03
C ALA A 52 -16.48 12.05 -13.84
N GLN A 53 -17.75 12.43 -13.62
CA GLN A 53 -18.87 11.86 -14.37
C GLN A 53 -18.79 12.14 -15.89
N GLN A 54 -18.40 13.36 -16.29
CA GLN A 54 -18.37 13.79 -17.70
C GLN A 54 -17.15 13.29 -18.48
N LYS A 55 -15.98 13.16 -17.84
CA LYS A 55 -14.71 12.82 -18.53
C LYS A 55 -14.34 11.34 -18.42
N SER A 56 -15.03 10.58 -17.56
CA SER A 56 -14.85 9.15 -17.29
C SER A 56 -14.76 8.24 -18.53
N GLU A 57 -15.45 8.58 -19.63
CA GLU A 57 -15.42 7.80 -20.87
C GLU A 57 -14.00 7.67 -21.46
N LYS A 58 -13.11 8.64 -21.19
CA LYS A 58 -11.70 8.62 -21.65
C LYS A 58 -10.90 7.44 -21.08
N TYR A 59 -11.38 6.84 -19.98
CA TYR A 59 -10.75 5.74 -19.25
C TYR A 59 -11.32 4.36 -19.63
N VAL A 60 -12.33 4.30 -20.51
CA VAL A 60 -12.94 3.05 -20.99
C VAL A 60 -12.76 2.94 -22.51
N VAL A 61 -12.37 1.75 -22.98
CA VAL A 61 -12.20 1.43 -24.40
C VAL A 61 -13.04 0.18 -24.70
N ARG A 62 -13.99 0.32 -25.62
CA ARG A 62 -14.69 -0.82 -26.22
C ARG A 62 -13.76 -1.50 -27.23
N LEU A 63 -13.79 -2.83 -27.29
CA LEU A 63 -13.10 -3.60 -28.32
C LEU A 63 -13.91 -3.53 -29.63
N ASP A 64 -13.76 -2.40 -30.32
CA ASP A 64 -14.42 -2.03 -31.57
C ASP A 64 -13.40 -1.63 -32.66
N ALA A 65 -13.86 -1.19 -33.83
CA ALA A 65 -12.99 -0.75 -34.92
C ALA A 65 -12.07 0.44 -34.53
N ASP A 66 -12.48 1.30 -33.60
CA ASP A 66 -11.68 2.44 -33.15
C ASP A 66 -10.63 2.05 -32.08
N VAL A 67 -10.62 0.79 -31.61
CA VAL A 67 -9.80 0.35 -30.47
C VAL A 67 -8.32 0.70 -30.66
N HIS A 68 -7.82 0.57 -31.90
CA HIS A 68 -6.41 0.79 -32.21
C HIS A 68 -6.02 2.25 -31.97
N THR A 69 -6.73 3.21 -32.57
CA THR A 69 -6.52 4.65 -32.36
C THR A 69 -6.67 5.05 -30.89
N LYS A 70 -7.66 4.45 -30.18
CA LYS A 70 -7.84 4.66 -28.73
C LYS A 70 -6.68 4.07 -27.92
N MET A 71 -6.00 3.03 -28.40
CA MET A 71 -4.85 2.40 -27.74
C MET A 71 -3.52 3.13 -28.06
N GLU A 72 -3.27 3.52 -29.31
CA GLU A 72 -2.12 4.34 -29.69
C GLU A 72 -2.06 5.64 -28.86
N ALA A 73 -3.20 6.32 -28.71
CA ALA A 73 -3.33 7.52 -27.89
C ALA A 73 -3.11 7.27 -26.38
N PHE A 74 -3.21 6.02 -25.92
CA PHE A 74 -2.84 5.60 -24.56
C PHE A 74 -1.35 5.25 -24.49
N MET A 75 -0.82 4.43 -25.40
CA MET A 75 0.60 4.05 -25.44
C MET A 75 1.52 5.26 -25.66
N LYS A 76 1.06 6.29 -26.39
CA LYS A 76 1.74 7.60 -26.45
C LYS A 76 1.90 8.25 -25.07
N LYS A 77 0.87 8.17 -24.20
CA LYS A 77 0.97 8.66 -22.81
C LYS A 77 1.86 7.77 -21.95
N VAL A 78 1.80 6.45 -22.11
CA VAL A 78 2.68 5.48 -21.43
C VAL A 78 4.15 5.82 -21.70
N LYS A 79 4.52 5.98 -22.97
CA LYS A 79 5.87 6.37 -23.43
C LYS A 79 6.27 7.77 -22.95
N GLN A 80 5.35 8.73 -22.91
CA GLN A 80 5.62 10.11 -22.46
C GLN A 80 5.79 10.26 -20.94
N ASN A 81 5.38 9.29 -20.12
CA ASN A 81 5.36 9.40 -18.66
C ASN A 81 5.99 8.17 -17.99
N PRO A 82 7.31 7.92 -18.16
CA PRO A 82 7.96 6.68 -17.71
C PRO A 82 7.84 6.43 -16.20
N TYR A 83 7.79 7.48 -15.38
CA TYR A 83 7.66 7.38 -13.92
C TYR A 83 6.20 7.25 -13.42
N THR A 84 5.22 7.25 -14.32
CA THR A 84 3.79 7.04 -14.02
C THR A 84 3.44 5.58 -14.22
N LEU A 85 2.87 4.92 -13.21
CA LEU A 85 2.34 3.56 -13.38
C LEU A 85 0.99 3.61 -14.11
N PHE A 86 0.92 2.96 -15.26
CA PHE A 86 -0.30 2.72 -16.00
C PHE A 86 -0.84 1.31 -15.73
N VAL A 87 -2.17 1.17 -15.67
CA VAL A 87 -2.83 -0.14 -15.47
C VAL A 87 -3.86 -0.40 -16.56
N LEU A 88 -3.66 -1.45 -17.34
CA LEU A 88 -4.59 -1.90 -18.39
C LEU A 88 -5.44 -3.05 -17.84
N ILE A 89 -6.74 -2.81 -17.63
CA ILE A 89 -7.68 -3.85 -17.17
C ILE A 89 -8.37 -4.44 -18.40
N HIS A 90 -8.21 -5.75 -18.63
CA HIS A 90 -8.90 -6.48 -19.70
C HIS A 90 -10.05 -7.28 -19.10
N ASP A 91 -11.26 -6.74 -19.16
CA ASP A 91 -12.46 -7.34 -18.57
C ASP A 91 -13.08 -8.38 -19.50
N ASN A 92 -13.50 -9.52 -18.93
CA ASN A 92 -13.87 -10.75 -19.64
C ASN A 92 -12.79 -11.26 -20.62
N SER A 93 -11.55 -11.42 -20.13
CA SER A 93 -10.37 -11.81 -20.93
C SER A 93 -10.38 -13.23 -21.52
N HIS A 94 -11.47 -13.99 -21.34
CA HIS A 94 -11.75 -15.27 -22.02
C HIS A 94 -12.45 -15.09 -23.37
N VAL A 95 -12.77 -13.85 -23.75
CA VAL A 95 -13.45 -13.50 -25.00
C VAL A 95 -12.44 -12.97 -26.01
N ASP A 96 -12.58 -13.35 -27.28
CA ASP A 96 -11.62 -13.08 -28.38
C ASP A 96 -10.21 -13.58 -28.07
N LEU A 97 -10.10 -14.89 -27.81
CA LEU A 97 -8.81 -15.58 -27.60
C LEU A 97 -8.03 -15.82 -28.90
N THR A 98 -8.50 -15.28 -30.03
CA THR A 98 -7.98 -15.58 -31.36
C THR A 98 -6.76 -14.70 -31.67
N SER A 99 -5.71 -15.26 -32.26
CA SER A 99 -4.53 -14.48 -32.66
C SER A 99 -4.78 -13.66 -33.91
N ALA A 100 -4.24 -12.44 -33.93
CA ALA A 100 -4.24 -11.53 -35.07
C ALA A 100 -3.52 -12.05 -36.31
N LEU A 101 -2.55 -12.96 -36.13
CA LEU A 101 -1.74 -13.54 -37.21
C LEU A 101 -2.41 -14.73 -37.89
N SER A 102 -3.50 -15.25 -37.29
CA SER A 102 -4.22 -16.42 -37.81
C SER A 102 -5.23 -16.01 -38.88
N GLY A 103 -4.74 -15.86 -40.11
CA GLY A 103 -5.52 -15.53 -41.32
C GLY A 103 -6.51 -16.60 -41.78
N SER A 104 -7.26 -17.21 -40.86
CA SER A 104 -8.36 -18.12 -41.16
C SER A 104 -9.56 -17.33 -41.67
N VAL A 105 -10.03 -17.64 -42.88
CA VAL A 105 -11.04 -16.84 -43.63
C VAL A 105 -12.47 -17.03 -43.08
N CYS A 106 -12.65 -17.80 -42.01
CA CYS A 106 -13.96 -18.15 -41.44
C CYS A 106 -14.34 -17.25 -40.23
N HIS A 107 -15.27 -16.32 -40.46
CA HIS A 107 -16.09 -15.59 -39.46
C HIS A 107 -15.69 -14.16 -38.99
N GLY A 108 -15.13 -13.33 -39.88
CA GLY A 108 -15.47 -11.90 -39.93
C GLY A 108 -14.47 -10.87 -39.36
N GLU A 109 -14.71 -9.60 -39.67
CA GLU A 109 -13.73 -8.50 -39.62
C GLU A 109 -13.26 -8.06 -38.21
N LEU A 110 -13.94 -8.51 -37.15
CA LEU A 110 -13.75 -8.03 -35.78
C LEU A 110 -13.02 -9.03 -34.85
N GLN A 111 -12.42 -10.09 -35.42
CA GLN A 111 -11.73 -11.12 -34.64
C GLN A 111 -10.24 -10.77 -34.40
N GLY A 112 -9.66 -11.25 -33.30
CA GLY A 112 -8.28 -10.96 -32.90
C GLY A 112 -8.00 -9.48 -32.62
N LEU A 113 -9.00 -8.73 -32.14
CA LEU A 113 -8.83 -7.34 -31.69
C LEU A 113 -8.19 -7.28 -30.30
N ALA A 114 -8.48 -8.24 -29.42
CA ALA A 114 -7.86 -8.31 -28.10
C ALA A 114 -6.34 -8.58 -28.19
N ASP A 115 -5.92 -9.53 -29.04
CA ASP A 115 -4.51 -9.87 -29.28
C ASP A 115 -3.70 -8.65 -29.79
N ARG A 116 -4.22 -7.95 -30.82
CA ARG A 116 -3.64 -6.72 -31.39
C ARG A 116 -3.40 -5.58 -30.39
N VAL A 117 -4.08 -5.60 -29.24
CA VAL A 117 -4.12 -4.49 -28.27
C VAL A 117 -3.49 -4.87 -26.93
N VAL A 118 -3.62 -6.12 -26.48
CA VAL A 118 -3.08 -6.59 -25.19
C VAL A 118 -1.72 -7.27 -25.36
N ASN A 119 -1.47 -7.93 -26.50
CA ASN A 119 -0.26 -8.72 -26.74
C ASN A 119 0.73 -8.06 -27.71
N CYS A 120 0.45 -6.84 -28.18
CA CYS A 120 1.38 -6.12 -29.05
C CYS A 120 2.68 -5.74 -28.35
N GLN A 121 3.77 -5.64 -29.13
CA GLN A 121 5.12 -5.43 -28.61
C GLN A 121 5.24 -4.19 -27.71
N GLU A 122 4.53 -3.10 -28.03
CA GLU A 122 4.55 -1.88 -27.21
C GLU A 122 4.05 -2.11 -25.77
N VAL A 123 3.06 -2.98 -25.59
CA VAL A 123 2.47 -3.31 -24.28
C VAL A 123 3.33 -4.32 -23.51
N LEU A 124 4.00 -5.23 -24.23
CA LEU A 124 4.94 -6.17 -23.63
C LEU A 124 6.21 -5.46 -23.14
N ASP A 125 6.77 -4.54 -23.92
CA ASP A 125 8.03 -3.85 -23.59
C ASP A 125 7.85 -2.69 -22.61
N ALA A 126 6.64 -2.10 -22.51
CA ALA A 126 6.36 -1.02 -21.57
C ALA A 126 6.62 -1.42 -20.11
N MET A 127 7.70 -0.91 -19.53
CA MET A 127 8.11 -1.18 -18.15
C MET A 127 7.12 -0.60 -17.14
N ASN A 128 6.53 0.55 -17.46
CA ASN A 128 5.57 1.29 -16.62
C ASN A 128 4.10 0.92 -16.85
N LEU A 129 3.83 -0.22 -17.50
CA LEU A 129 2.49 -0.72 -17.76
C LEU A 129 2.26 -2.08 -17.07
N LEU A 130 1.21 -2.16 -16.25
CA LEU A 130 0.71 -3.36 -15.61
C LEU A 130 -0.57 -3.82 -16.32
N VAL A 131 -0.65 -5.09 -16.74
CA VAL A 131 -1.86 -5.65 -17.37
C VAL A 131 -2.58 -6.56 -16.36
N LEU A 132 -3.85 -6.26 -16.07
CA LEU A 132 -4.73 -7.06 -15.23
C LEU A 132 -5.82 -7.69 -16.11
N GLN A 133 -5.68 -8.98 -16.40
CA GLN A 133 -6.68 -9.76 -17.12
C GLN A 133 -7.72 -10.29 -16.12
N VAL A 134 -9.01 -10.22 -16.46
CA VAL A 134 -10.13 -10.54 -15.54
C VAL A 134 -11.05 -11.56 -16.20
N SER A 135 -11.23 -12.73 -15.58
CA SER A 135 -11.96 -13.84 -16.21
C SER A 135 -12.92 -14.59 -15.27
N CYS A 136 -14.06 -15.02 -15.84
CA CYS A 136 -14.92 -16.07 -15.28
C CYS A 136 -14.26 -17.46 -15.38
N PHE A 137 -13.56 -17.70 -16.49
CA PHE A 137 -13.02 -18.99 -16.90
C PHE A 137 -11.51 -18.81 -17.07
N PRO A 138 -10.71 -18.94 -16.00
CA PRO A 138 -9.27 -18.67 -16.06
C PRO A 138 -8.54 -19.74 -16.88
N TYR A 139 -9.10 -20.94 -16.97
CA TYR A 139 -8.55 -22.10 -17.66
C TYR A 139 -8.47 -21.96 -19.19
N THR A 140 -9.05 -20.91 -19.78
CA THR A 140 -8.79 -20.55 -21.18
C THR A 140 -7.44 -19.84 -21.37
N LEU A 141 -6.85 -19.33 -20.28
CA LEU A 141 -5.57 -18.62 -20.24
C LEU A 141 -4.49 -19.37 -19.43
N GLN A 142 -4.80 -20.54 -18.86
CA GLN A 142 -3.90 -21.38 -18.06
C GLN A 142 -3.41 -22.60 -18.88
N THR A 143 -2.99 -22.39 -20.13
CA THR A 143 -2.41 -23.42 -21.00
C THR A 143 -0.91 -23.61 -20.75
N HIS A 144 -0.30 -24.63 -21.39
CA HIS A 144 1.15 -24.80 -21.51
C HIS A 144 1.87 -23.50 -21.89
N GLN A 145 1.32 -22.76 -22.86
CA GLN A 145 1.91 -21.52 -23.40
C GLN A 145 1.40 -20.22 -22.72
N SER A 146 0.79 -20.29 -21.54
CA SER A 146 0.22 -19.12 -20.87
C SER A 146 1.24 -17.99 -20.63
N ARG A 147 0.96 -16.78 -21.12
CA ARG A 147 1.79 -15.58 -20.87
C ARG A 147 1.77 -15.10 -19.42
N ILE A 148 0.98 -15.70 -18.54
CA ILE A 148 0.77 -15.29 -17.14
C ILE A 148 1.51 -16.27 -16.22
N SER A 149 2.25 -15.76 -15.22
CA SER A 149 2.88 -16.61 -14.20
C SER A 149 1.85 -17.07 -13.18
N ILE A 150 1.94 -18.32 -12.71
CA ILE A 150 1.07 -18.83 -11.63
C ILE A 150 1.19 -18.01 -10.34
N HIS A 151 2.36 -17.40 -10.06
CA HIS A 151 2.58 -16.50 -8.92
C HIS A 151 1.90 -15.13 -9.07
N ASN A 152 1.36 -14.83 -10.26
CA ASN A 152 0.63 -13.60 -10.58
C ASN A 152 -0.89 -13.84 -10.71
N GLU A 153 -1.38 -15.04 -10.37
CA GLU A 153 -2.80 -15.37 -10.36
C GLU A 153 -3.44 -15.02 -9.01
N ILE A 154 -4.60 -14.37 -9.08
CA ILE A 154 -5.43 -14.01 -7.94
C ILE A 154 -6.71 -14.84 -8.07
N HIS A 155 -6.86 -15.80 -7.16
CA HIS A 155 -8.03 -16.67 -7.10
C HIS A 155 -9.07 -16.12 -6.13
N TRP A 156 -10.35 -16.34 -6.46
CA TRP A 156 -11.44 -16.04 -5.54
C TRP A 156 -11.35 -16.97 -4.32
N PRO A 157 -11.56 -16.48 -3.08
CA PRO A 157 -11.48 -17.32 -1.89
C PRO A 157 -12.57 -18.40 -1.90
N SER A 158 -12.21 -19.61 -1.49
CA SER A 158 -13.14 -20.73 -1.36
C SER A 158 -14.02 -20.58 -0.11
N SER A 159 -15.25 -21.11 -0.19
CA SER A 159 -16.22 -21.07 0.91
C SER A 159 -15.71 -21.81 2.16
N ASP A 160 -14.87 -22.83 1.98
CA ASP A 160 -14.39 -23.72 3.04
C ASP A 160 -13.43 -23.01 4.01
N HIS A 161 -12.61 -22.07 3.54
CA HIS A 161 -11.70 -21.30 4.40
C HIS A 161 -12.40 -20.25 5.28
N LEU A 162 -13.65 -19.92 4.98
CA LEU A 162 -14.37 -18.83 5.66
C LEU A 162 -15.20 -19.29 6.87
N GLN A 163 -15.27 -20.59 7.16
CA GLN A 163 -16.17 -21.16 8.17
C GLN A 163 -15.86 -20.79 9.64
N ARG A 164 -14.67 -20.26 9.95
CA ARG A 164 -14.21 -20.13 11.35
C ARG A 164 -14.84 -18.96 12.12
N GLU A 165 -15.21 -17.87 11.46
CA GLU A 165 -15.91 -16.72 12.08
C GLU A 165 -16.84 -16.02 11.06
N GLN A 166 -18.15 -16.36 11.05
CA GLN A 166 -19.15 -15.65 10.24
C GLN A 166 -20.35 -15.14 11.06
N PRO A 167 -20.90 -13.96 10.73
CA PRO A 167 -22.12 -13.46 11.37
C PRO A 167 -23.36 -14.22 10.88
N PRO A 168 -24.45 -14.29 11.69
CA PRO A 168 -25.61 -15.17 11.47
C PRO A 168 -26.54 -14.79 10.29
N HIS A 169 -26.07 -13.98 9.33
CA HIS A 169 -26.78 -13.64 8.09
C HIS A 169 -25.81 -13.60 6.89
N ALA A 170 -24.80 -14.48 6.89
CA ALA A 170 -23.85 -14.57 5.79
C ALA A 170 -24.53 -14.99 4.46
N LEU A 171 -24.13 -14.33 3.38
CA LEU A 171 -24.45 -14.78 2.02
C LEU A 171 -23.32 -15.65 1.49
N VAL A 172 -23.64 -16.82 0.95
CA VAL A 172 -22.69 -17.69 0.24
C VAL A 172 -22.95 -17.64 -1.26
N TYR A 173 -21.89 -17.74 -2.05
CA TYR A 173 -22.02 -17.84 -3.50
C TYR A 173 -22.53 -19.25 -3.87
N PHE A 174 -23.60 -19.32 -4.65
CA PHE A 174 -24.22 -20.54 -5.14
C PHE A 174 -23.88 -20.71 -6.64
N GLY A 175 -22.95 -21.63 -6.92
CA GLY A 175 -22.39 -21.84 -8.25
C GLY A 175 -22.76 -23.18 -8.87
N LEU A 176 -22.13 -23.50 -10.02
CA LEU A 176 -22.38 -24.75 -10.74
C LEU A 176 -22.15 -26.01 -9.88
N ARG A 177 -21.13 -26.00 -9.00
CA ARG A 177 -20.86 -27.07 -8.04
C ARG A 177 -22.06 -27.30 -7.12
N ASP A 178 -22.64 -26.23 -6.59
CA ASP A 178 -23.78 -26.28 -5.69
C ASP A 178 -25.06 -26.72 -6.40
N TYR A 179 -25.25 -26.31 -7.68
CA TYR A 179 -26.33 -26.83 -8.54
C TYR A 179 -26.21 -28.34 -8.76
N SER A 180 -25.04 -28.87 -9.12
CA SER A 180 -24.82 -30.33 -9.21
C SER A 180 -25.05 -31.04 -7.87
N CYS A 181 -24.54 -30.49 -6.77
CA CYS A 181 -24.77 -31.06 -5.43
C CYS A 181 -26.25 -30.97 -4.98
N SER A 182 -27.06 -30.04 -5.52
CA SER A 182 -28.48 -29.91 -5.17
C SER A 182 -29.35 -31.09 -5.61
N LEU A 183 -28.86 -31.91 -6.55
CA LEU A 183 -29.50 -33.16 -6.97
C LEU A 183 -29.48 -34.24 -5.87
N GLN A 184 -28.64 -34.08 -4.84
CA GLN A 184 -28.53 -35.00 -3.70
C GLN A 184 -29.36 -34.53 -2.48
N TRP A 185 -30.10 -33.42 -2.60
CA TRP A 185 -30.91 -32.87 -1.51
C TRP A 185 -32.29 -33.54 -1.49
N GLY A 186 -32.66 -34.14 -0.37
CA GLY A 186 -33.83 -35.01 -0.27
C GLY A 186 -35.16 -34.28 -0.07
N VAL A 187 -36.22 -34.81 -0.70
CA VAL A 187 -37.66 -34.49 -0.55
C VAL A 187 -38.09 -33.07 -0.95
N ALA A 188 -37.27 -32.05 -0.74
CA ALA A 188 -37.44 -30.77 -1.42
C ALA A 188 -37.22 -30.97 -2.93
N SER A 189 -38.11 -30.45 -3.77
CA SER A 189 -37.96 -30.53 -5.24
C SER A 189 -36.60 -29.96 -5.67
N PRO A 190 -35.79 -30.67 -6.48
CA PRO A 190 -34.45 -30.22 -6.80
C PRO A 190 -34.48 -28.88 -7.53
N ILE A 191 -33.46 -28.08 -7.27
CA ILE A 191 -33.33 -26.71 -7.80
C ILE A 191 -32.88 -26.78 -9.27
N LEU A 192 -32.04 -27.76 -9.60
CA LEU A 192 -31.67 -28.16 -10.96
C LEU A 192 -32.66 -29.23 -11.46
N ARG A 193 -33.33 -29.00 -12.59
CA ARG A 193 -34.43 -29.86 -13.08
C ARG A 193 -34.26 -30.25 -14.55
N CYS A 194 -34.81 -31.40 -14.91
CA CYS A 194 -35.07 -31.83 -16.28
C CYS A 194 -36.59 -31.95 -16.46
N ASP A 195 -37.13 -31.48 -17.59
CA ASP A 195 -38.55 -31.62 -17.91
C ASP A 195 -38.76 -32.88 -18.77
N ASP A 196 -38.99 -34.00 -18.07
CA ASP A 196 -39.20 -35.32 -18.64
C ASP A 196 -40.45 -35.43 -19.53
N ALA A 197 -41.44 -34.56 -19.34
CA ALA A 197 -42.66 -34.53 -20.16
C ALA A 197 -42.40 -33.76 -21.47
N PHE A 198 -41.72 -32.62 -21.40
CA PHE A 198 -41.30 -31.83 -22.55
C PHE A 198 -40.37 -32.64 -23.46
N GLU A 199 -39.35 -33.30 -22.90
CA GLU A 199 -38.42 -34.14 -23.68
C GLU A 199 -39.15 -35.26 -24.45
N LYS A 200 -40.17 -35.89 -23.85
CA LYS A 200 -41.01 -36.90 -24.53
C LYS A 200 -41.83 -36.28 -25.68
N MET A 201 -42.49 -35.14 -25.43
CA MET A 201 -43.27 -34.44 -26.47
C MET A 201 -42.37 -33.97 -27.63
N VAL A 202 -41.16 -33.49 -27.35
CA VAL A 202 -40.17 -33.15 -28.37
C VAL A 202 -39.78 -34.38 -29.19
N HIS A 203 -39.54 -35.53 -28.55
CA HIS A 203 -39.20 -36.77 -29.26
C HIS A 203 -40.28 -37.18 -30.26
N THR A 204 -41.54 -37.24 -29.81
CA THR A 204 -42.68 -37.59 -30.68
C THR A 204 -42.88 -36.59 -31.83
N LEU A 205 -42.59 -35.30 -31.62
CA LEU A 205 -42.64 -34.30 -32.70
C LEU A 205 -41.47 -34.40 -33.67
N LEU A 206 -40.28 -34.82 -33.22
CA LEU A 206 -39.12 -35.09 -34.08
C LEU A 206 -39.36 -36.31 -34.98
N GLU A 207 -39.87 -37.40 -34.41
CA GLU A 207 -40.26 -38.61 -35.16
C GLU A 207 -41.33 -38.31 -36.21
N ARG A 208 -42.27 -37.42 -35.89
CA ARG A 208 -43.36 -37.00 -36.81
C ARG A 208 -42.90 -36.01 -37.89
N HIS A 209 -41.84 -35.24 -37.64
CA HIS A 209 -41.38 -34.16 -38.53
C HIS A 209 -39.85 -34.17 -38.74
N PRO A 210 -39.26 -35.26 -39.26
CA PRO A 210 -37.81 -35.46 -39.32
C PRO A 210 -37.06 -34.47 -40.23
N HIS A 211 -37.76 -33.71 -41.08
CA HIS A 211 -37.18 -32.66 -41.92
C HIS A 211 -37.04 -31.29 -41.21
N LEU A 212 -37.56 -31.13 -39.99
CA LEU A 212 -37.43 -29.89 -39.22
C LEU A 212 -36.27 -29.98 -38.23
N HIS A 213 -35.48 -28.91 -38.14
CA HIS A 213 -34.35 -28.83 -37.22
C HIS A 213 -34.84 -28.87 -35.75
N SER A 214 -34.16 -29.65 -34.90
CA SER A 214 -34.57 -29.90 -33.51
C SER A 214 -34.86 -28.63 -32.71
N MET A 215 -34.02 -27.59 -32.86
CA MET A 215 -34.21 -26.32 -32.16
C MET A 215 -35.44 -25.51 -32.61
N VAL A 216 -35.95 -25.77 -33.82
CA VAL A 216 -37.22 -25.17 -34.29
C VAL A 216 -38.39 -25.86 -33.57
N ILE A 217 -38.47 -27.20 -33.61
CA ILE A 217 -39.51 -27.96 -32.90
C ILE A 217 -39.52 -27.65 -31.40
N ARG A 218 -38.34 -27.69 -30.75
CA ARG A 218 -38.18 -27.34 -29.33
C ARG A 218 -38.70 -25.93 -29.02
N SER A 219 -38.34 -24.94 -29.84
CA SER A 219 -38.76 -23.55 -29.60
C SER A 219 -40.27 -23.36 -29.80
N TYR A 220 -40.85 -23.93 -30.87
CA TYR A 220 -42.29 -23.86 -31.11
C TYR A 220 -43.10 -24.54 -30.00
N LEU A 221 -42.70 -25.75 -29.56
CA LEU A 221 -43.35 -26.44 -28.45
C LEU A 221 -43.21 -25.65 -27.14
N LEU A 222 -42.05 -25.06 -26.86
CA LEU A 222 -41.85 -24.28 -25.64
C LEU A 222 -42.75 -23.04 -25.60
N ILE A 223 -42.84 -22.30 -26.73
CA ILE A 223 -43.75 -21.16 -26.87
C ILE A 223 -45.20 -21.62 -26.68
N GLN A 224 -45.60 -22.72 -27.34
CA GLN A 224 -46.94 -23.29 -27.22
C GLN A 224 -47.28 -23.61 -25.76
N GLN A 225 -46.42 -24.36 -25.06
CA GLN A 225 -46.62 -24.74 -23.66
C GLN A 225 -46.72 -23.53 -22.71
N TYR A 226 -45.93 -22.47 -22.92
CA TYR A 226 -46.09 -21.23 -22.15
C TYR A 226 -47.41 -20.51 -22.45
N THR A 227 -47.87 -20.49 -23.71
CA THR A 227 -49.18 -19.89 -24.07
C THR A 227 -50.37 -20.71 -23.56
N GLU A 228 -50.28 -22.04 -23.61
CA GLU A 228 -51.29 -22.95 -23.08
C GLU A 228 -51.36 -22.87 -21.56
N ALA A 229 -50.23 -22.77 -20.87
CA ALA A 229 -50.18 -22.50 -19.42
C ALA A 229 -50.90 -21.21 -19.03
N MET A 230 -50.69 -20.11 -19.76
CA MET A 230 -51.45 -18.87 -19.51
C MET A 230 -52.95 -19.09 -19.68
N MET A 231 -53.40 -19.70 -20.79
CA MET A 231 -54.82 -19.99 -21.03
C MET A 231 -55.41 -20.93 -19.96
N ALA A 232 -54.67 -21.96 -19.53
CA ALA A 232 -55.08 -22.94 -18.52
C ALA A 232 -55.23 -22.38 -17.10
N LEU A 233 -54.59 -21.23 -16.83
CA LEU A 233 -54.65 -20.51 -15.56
C LEU A 233 -55.69 -19.37 -15.55
N THR A 234 -56.16 -18.91 -16.72
CA THR A 234 -57.10 -17.78 -16.83
C THR A 234 -58.48 -18.09 -17.42
N SER A 235 -58.57 -18.93 -18.47
CA SER A 235 -59.80 -19.09 -19.27
C SER A 235 -60.21 -20.53 -19.55
N SER A 236 -59.26 -21.46 -19.58
CA SER A 236 -59.42 -22.75 -20.28
C SER A 236 -58.79 -23.90 -19.47
N PRO A 237 -59.29 -24.21 -18.26
CA PRO A 237 -58.63 -25.13 -17.32
C PRO A 237 -58.49 -26.57 -17.83
N SER A 238 -59.25 -26.99 -18.84
CA SER A 238 -59.09 -28.29 -19.52
C SER A 238 -57.78 -28.45 -20.28
N LEU A 239 -57.04 -27.37 -20.52
CA LEU A 239 -55.70 -27.44 -21.10
C LEU A 239 -54.64 -27.96 -20.12
N ARG A 240 -54.90 -27.98 -18.80
CA ARG A 240 -53.93 -28.39 -17.77
C ARG A 240 -53.34 -29.79 -18.02
N ASP A 241 -54.13 -30.71 -18.55
CA ASP A 241 -53.71 -32.10 -18.84
C ASP A 241 -52.70 -32.20 -20.00
N HIS A 242 -52.49 -31.12 -20.76
CA HIS A 242 -51.62 -31.06 -21.94
C HIS A 242 -50.33 -30.26 -21.70
N ILE A 243 -50.09 -29.79 -20.47
CA ILE A 243 -49.00 -28.85 -20.13
C ILE A 243 -48.04 -29.50 -19.13
N THR A 244 -46.73 -29.31 -19.29
CA THR A 244 -45.77 -29.90 -18.33
C THR A 244 -45.89 -29.26 -16.93
N PRO A 245 -45.77 -30.06 -15.84
CA PRO A 245 -45.84 -29.54 -14.47
C PRO A 245 -44.85 -28.39 -14.21
N GLU A 246 -43.65 -28.50 -14.78
CA GLU A 246 -42.59 -27.49 -14.74
C GLU A 246 -43.05 -26.17 -15.36
N THR A 247 -43.66 -26.20 -16.56
CA THR A 247 -44.14 -24.99 -17.23
C THR A 247 -45.34 -24.39 -16.52
N LEU A 248 -46.29 -25.24 -16.09
CA LEU A 248 -47.48 -24.80 -15.38
C LEU A 248 -47.12 -24.08 -14.07
N ALA A 249 -46.23 -24.67 -13.26
CA ALA A 249 -45.80 -24.08 -12.00
C ALA A 249 -45.05 -22.74 -12.18
N VAL A 250 -44.23 -22.61 -13.24
CA VAL A 250 -43.53 -21.36 -13.55
C VAL A 250 -44.51 -20.24 -13.91
N VAL A 251 -45.53 -20.52 -14.73
CA VAL A 251 -46.53 -19.52 -15.14
C VAL A 251 -47.51 -19.21 -14.00
N GLU A 252 -47.87 -20.21 -13.18
CA GLU A 252 -48.71 -20.02 -12.01
C GLU A 252 -48.07 -19.07 -10.99
N ASP A 253 -46.78 -19.24 -10.67
CA ASP A 253 -46.06 -18.31 -9.78
C ASP A 253 -45.84 -16.92 -10.43
N LEU A 254 -45.66 -16.84 -11.76
CA LEU A 254 -45.52 -15.57 -12.48
C LEU A 254 -46.81 -14.73 -12.45
N ILE A 255 -47.98 -15.37 -12.64
CA ILE A 255 -49.30 -14.70 -12.60
C ILE A 255 -49.74 -14.41 -11.17
N ASN A 256 -49.53 -15.36 -10.23
CA ASN A 256 -50.07 -15.22 -8.87
C ASN A 256 -49.18 -14.38 -7.94
N ALA A 257 -47.85 -14.35 -8.08
CA ALA A 257 -46.98 -13.63 -7.15
C ALA A 257 -47.27 -12.10 -7.07
N PRO A 258 -47.50 -11.37 -8.19
CA PRO A 258 -47.87 -9.95 -8.15
C PRO A 258 -49.18 -9.68 -7.39
N SER A 259 -50.09 -10.65 -7.35
CA SER A 259 -51.42 -10.55 -6.76
C SER A 259 -51.47 -10.92 -5.27
N ARG A 260 -50.36 -11.38 -4.67
CA ARG A 260 -50.30 -11.74 -3.23
C ARG A 260 -50.37 -10.50 -2.34
N GLU A 261 -51.06 -10.60 -1.20
CA GLU A 261 -51.17 -9.49 -0.25
C GLU A 261 -49.78 -8.98 0.19
N GLY A 262 -49.61 -7.66 0.22
CA GLY A 262 -48.33 -7.02 0.56
C GLY A 262 -47.28 -6.99 -0.56
N SER A 263 -47.51 -7.61 -1.72
CA SER A 263 -46.57 -7.59 -2.87
C SER A 263 -46.29 -6.17 -3.41
N GLN A 264 -47.28 -5.28 -3.33
CA GLN A 264 -47.34 -4.00 -4.07
C GLN A 264 -47.11 -4.17 -5.58
N GLY A 265 -47.56 -5.28 -6.16
CA GLY A 265 -47.37 -5.63 -7.57
C GLY A 265 -45.98 -6.19 -7.92
N ARG A 266 -45.10 -6.39 -6.94
CA ARG A 266 -43.81 -7.05 -7.14
C ARG A 266 -43.99 -8.55 -7.31
N GLY A 267 -43.18 -9.17 -8.15
CA GLY A 267 -43.27 -10.60 -8.44
C GLY A 267 -41.95 -11.24 -8.84
N HIS A 268 -42.04 -12.42 -9.41
CA HIS A 268 -40.89 -13.21 -9.87
C HIS A 268 -40.57 -12.94 -11.33
N MET A 269 -39.29 -12.84 -11.65
CA MET A 269 -38.78 -12.82 -13.01
C MET A 269 -38.41 -14.24 -13.46
N LEU A 270 -38.70 -14.52 -14.73
CA LEU A 270 -38.30 -15.70 -15.49
C LEU A 270 -37.30 -15.27 -16.57
N LEU A 271 -36.20 -15.99 -16.69
CA LEU A 271 -35.27 -15.92 -17.82
C LEU A 271 -35.49 -17.14 -18.73
N VAL A 272 -35.72 -16.93 -20.02
CA VAL A 272 -35.79 -17.98 -21.05
C VAL A 272 -34.65 -17.75 -22.04
N ARG A 273 -33.82 -18.77 -22.26
CA ARG A 273 -32.74 -18.73 -23.25
C ARG A 273 -33.23 -19.27 -24.60
N VAL A 274 -33.02 -18.51 -25.69
CA VAL A 274 -33.46 -18.90 -27.05
C VAL A 274 -32.27 -18.77 -28.03
N PRO A 275 -31.95 -19.82 -28.82
CA PRO A 275 -30.68 -19.86 -29.57
C PRO A 275 -30.63 -18.96 -30.82
N SER A 276 -31.79 -18.52 -31.34
CA SER A 276 -31.91 -17.73 -32.56
C SER A 276 -32.74 -16.47 -32.32
N LEU A 277 -32.30 -15.34 -32.90
CA LEU A 277 -33.02 -14.07 -32.82
C LEU A 277 -34.42 -14.15 -33.45
N GLN A 278 -34.56 -14.87 -34.56
CA GLN A 278 -35.84 -15.08 -35.24
C GLN A 278 -36.82 -15.87 -34.35
N LEU A 279 -36.34 -16.93 -33.69
CA LEU A 279 -37.15 -17.71 -32.75
C LEU A 279 -37.46 -16.92 -31.47
N ALA A 280 -36.56 -16.03 -31.02
CA ALA A 280 -36.76 -15.17 -29.86
C ALA A 280 -37.75 -14.02 -30.12
N MET A 281 -37.76 -13.45 -31.33
CA MET A 281 -38.78 -12.49 -31.77
C MET A 281 -40.16 -13.16 -31.82
N LEU A 282 -40.26 -14.33 -32.45
CA LEU A 282 -41.49 -15.14 -32.48
C LEU A 282 -41.98 -15.48 -31.07
N ALA A 283 -41.07 -15.87 -30.16
CA ALA A 283 -41.40 -16.15 -28.77
C ALA A 283 -41.96 -14.91 -28.07
N ARG A 284 -41.31 -13.74 -28.20
CA ARG A 284 -41.82 -12.48 -27.65
C ARG A 284 -43.22 -12.19 -28.19
N GLU A 285 -43.38 -12.15 -29.51
CA GLU A 285 -44.62 -11.73 -30.17
C GLU A 285 -45.80 -12.64 -29.82
N ARG A 286 -45.59 -13.96 -29.72
CA ARG A 286 -46.65 -14.90 -29.31
C ARG A 286 -46.99 -14.83 -27.83
N LEU A 287 -46.00 -14.62 -26.96
CA LEU A 287 -46.24 -14.49 -25.52
C LEU A 287 -46.89 -13.13 -25.18
N GLU A 288 -46.56 -12.06 -25.90
CA GLU A 288 -47.22 -10.75 -25.79
C GLU A 288 -48.67 -10.79 -26.31
N ASP A 289 -48.90 -11.33 -27.52
CA ASP A 289 -50.23 -11.45 -28.13
C ASP A 289 -51.21 -12.26 -27.26
N VAL A 290 -50.73 -13.36 -26.65
CA VAL A 290 -51.55 -14.17 -25.72
C VAL A 290 -51.74 -13.50 -24.37
N ARG A 291 -50.69 -12.90 -23.78
CA ARG A 291 -50.79 -12.12 -22.53
C ARG A 291 -51.85 -11.02 -22.64
N ASP A 292 -51.83 -10.26 -23.74
CA ASP A 292 -52.69 -9.09 -23.92
C ASP A 292 -54.16 -9.50 -24.19
N LYS A 293 -54.38 -10.60 -24.91
CA LYS A 293 -55.73 -11.20 -25.09
C LYS A 293 -56.33 -11.76 -23.81
N LEU A 294 -55.49 -12.19 -22.86
CA LEU A 294 -55.92 -12.73 -21.56
C LEU A 294 -56.00 -11.66 -20.45
N GLY A 295 -55.79 -10.38 -20.77
CA GLY A 295 -55.86 -9.28 -19.78
C GLY A 295 -54.65 -9.18 -18.84
N LEU A 296 -53.55 -9.90 -19.13
CA LEU A 296 -52.38 -10.03 -18.27
C LEU A 296 -51.33 -8.93 -18.51
N GLN A 297 -51.60 -7.93 -19.37
CA GLN A 297 -50.65 -6.87 -19.77
C GLN A 297 -50.23 -5.91 -18.63
N LEU A 298 -50.93 -5.94 -17.50
CA LEU A 298 -50.55 -5.24 -16.26
C LEU A 298 -49.94 -6.18 -15.20
N CYS A 299 -50.02 -7.50 -15.42
CA CYS A 299 -49.55 -8.52 -14.47
C CYS A 299 -48.05 -8.77 -14.61
N PHE A 300 -47.52 -8.89 -15.83
CA PHE A 300 -46.10 -9.08 -16.09
C PHE A 300 -45.65 -8.53 -17.45
N ALA A 301 -44.37 -8.13 -17.55
CA ALA A 301 -43.78 -7.73 -18.83
C ALA A 301 -43.22 -8.93 -19.60
N VAL A 302 -43.14 -8.83 -20.93
CA VAL A 302 -42.33 -9.74 -21.76
C VAL A 302 -41.26 -8.87 -22.41
N LEU A 303 -40.00 -9.33 -22.42
CA LEU A 303 -38.84 -8.53 -22.84
C LEU A 303 -37.92 -9.36 -23.72
N LEU A 304 -37.73 -8.96 -24.97
CA LEU A 304 -36.65 -9.49 -25.81
C LEU A 304 -35.33 -8.80 -25.41
N GLY A 305 -34.54 -9.47 -24.58
CA GLY A 305 -33.25 -8.97 -24.13
C GLY A 305 -32.14 -9.26 -25.15
N SER A 306 -31.43 -8.21 -25.54
CA SER A 306 -30.34 -8.25 -26.51
C SER A 306 -29.11 -7.55 -25.91
N PRO A 307 -27.91 -8.17 -25.93
CA PRO A 307 -26.67 -7.50 -25.51
C PRO A 307 -26.31 -6.26 -26.33
N ALA A 308 -27.01 -5.98 -27.43
CA ALA A 308 -26.79 -4.82 -28.30
C ALA A 308 -27.84 -3.70 -28.14
N SER A 309 -28.94 -3.94 -27.41
CA SER A 309 -30.15 -3.09 -27.42
C SER A 309 -30.53 -2.56 -26.03
N GLU A 310 -31.37 -1.52 -25.99
CA GLU A 310 -31.90 -0.92 -24.75
C GLU A 310 -33.17 -1.62 -24.25
N LEU A 311 -33.47 -1.46 -22.95
CA LEU A 311 -34.58 -2.12 -22.27
C LEU A 311 -35.89 -1.38 -22.53
N ASN A 312 -36.64 -1.83 -23.54
CA ASN A 312 -37.95 -1.29 -23.85
C ASN A 312 -39.01 -1.81 -22.88
N LEU A 313 -39.60 -0.92 -22.08
CA LEU A 313 -40.66 -1.22 -21.10
C LEU A 313 -41.83 -0.24 -21.23
N SER A 314 -43.04 -0.70 -20.90
CA SER A 314 -44.21 0.17 -20.90
C SER A 314 -44.15 1.18 -19.75
N ARG A 315 -44.73 2.38 -19.94
CA ARG A 315 -44.76 3.45 -18.94
C ARG A 315 -45.30 3.00 -17.59
N ASN A 316 -46.26 2.07 -17.58
CA ASN A 316 -46.86 1.53 -16.35
C ASN A 316 -45.82 0.78 -15.50
N PHE A 317 -45.02 -0.11 -16.11
CA PHE A 317 -43.96 -0.83 -15.38
C PHE A 317 -42.81 0.09 -14.97
N ILE A 318 -42.48 1.12 -15.77
CA ILE A 318 -41.50 2.15 -15.40
C ILE A 318 -41.98 2.95 -14.17
N ASN A 319 -43.26 3.34 -14.13
CA ASN A 319 -43.85 4.03 -12.98
C ASN A 319 -43.84 3.16 -11.71
N ASN A 320 -44.14 1.87 -11.84
CA ASN A 320 -44.04 0.92 -10.72
C ASN A 320 -42.59 0.82 -10.20
N LEU A 321 -41.60 0.67 -11.10
CA LEU A 321 -40.18 0.65 -10.75
C LEU A 321 -39.71 1.96 -10.07
N ARG A 322 -40.11 3.14 -10.59
CA ARG A 322 -39.82 4.45 -9.95
C ARG A 322 -40.39 4.50 -8.52
N THR A 323 -41.66 4.11 -8.37
CA THR A 323 -42.36 4.09 -7.07
C THR A 323 -41.69 3.14 -6.08
N TRP A 324 -41.38 1.92 -6.49
CA TRP A 324 -40.71 0.91 -5.66
C TRP A 324 -39.28 1.29 -5.23
N ARG A 325 -38.63 2.18 -5.99
CA ARG A 325 -37.28 2.70 -5.72
C ARG A 325 -37.26 4.05 -4.98
N GLY A 326 -38.42 4.72 -4.84
CA GLY A 326 -38.50 6.09 -4.31
C GLY A 326 -37.77 7.11 -5.19
N CYS A 327 -37.82 6.94 -6.52
CA CYS A 327 -37.10 7.81 -7.45
C CYS A 327 -37.95 9.03 -7.86
N GLU A 328 -37.52 10.22 -7.45
CA GLU A 328 -38.18 11.50 -7.75
C GLU A 328 -37.92 12.01 -9.18
N ASN A 329 -37.00 11.39 -9.92
CA ASN A 329 -36.72 11.78 -11.31
C ASN A 329 -37.79 11.21 -12.27
N GLU A 330 -38.51 12.09 -12.95
CA GLU A 330 -39.53 11.76 -13.94
C GLU A 330 -38.98 11.08 -15.20
N GLU A 331 -37.74 11.39 -15.59
CA GLU A 331 -37.08 10.82 -16.78
C GLU A 331 -36.37 9.48 -16.50
N TRP A 332 -36.47 8.93 -15.28
CA TRP A 332 -35.78 7.68 -14.97
C TRP A 332 -36.36 6.49 -15.75
N VAL A 333 -35.47 5.77 -16.45
CA VAL A 333 -35.75 4.50 -17.13
C VAL A 333 -34.73 3.42 -16.72
N PRO A 334 -35.09 2.13 -16.73
CA PRO A 334 -34.16 1.04 -16.45
C PRO A 334 -33.16 0.85 -17.60
N HIS A 335 -31.86 0.72 -17.27
CA HIS A 335 -30.79 0.56 -18.26
C HIS A 335 -30.05 -0.79 -18.16
N THR A 336 -30.11 -1.47 -17.00
CA THR A 336 -29.48 -2.78 -16.73
C THR A 336 -30.52 -3.79 -16.27
N TYR A 337 -30.22 -5.09 -16.31
CA TYR A 337 -31.18 -6.09 -15.78
C TYR A 337 -31.40 -5.96 -14.27
N GLU A 338 -30.40 -5.51 -13.50
CA GLU A 338 -30.53 -5.14 -12.08
C GLU A 338 -31.50 -3.95 -11.84
N ASP A 339 -31.76 -3.10 -12.84
CA ASP A 339 -32.79 -2.06 -12.71
C ASP A 339 -34.22 -2.64 -12.66
N LEU A 340 -34.41 -3.93 -12.97
CA LEU A 340 -35.69 -4.63 -12.98
C LEU A 340 -36.01 -5.37 -11.68
N GLU A 341 -35.26 -5.12 -10.59
CA GLU A 341 -35.50 -5.72 -9.27
C GLU A 341 -36.97 -5.57 -8.81
N GLY A 342 -37.59 -6.71 -8.49
CA GLY A 342 -39.00 -6.81 -8.11
C GLY A 342 -40.02 -6.86 -9.27
N LEU A 343 -39.63 -6.60 -10.52
CA LEU A 343 -40.54 -6.64 -11.66
C LEU A 343 -40.92 -8.09 -12.03
N PRO A 344 -42.21 -8.46 -12.10
CA PRO A 344 -42.63 -9.69 -12.75
C PRO A 344 -42.45 -9.57 -14.28
N CYS A 345 -41.59 -10.40 -14.86
CA CYS A 345 -41.42 -10.44 -16.31
C CYS A 345 -40.81 -11.74 -16.83
N ILE A 346 -41.03 -11.99 -18.13
CA ILE A 346 -40.33 -13.00 -18.94
C ILE A 346 -39.24 -12.27 -19.75
N ILE A 347 -37.98 -12.55 -19.47
CA ILE A 347 -36.84 -12.07 -20.26
C ILE A 347 -36.39 -13.17 -21.21
N ILE A 348 -36.44 -12.88 -22.50
CA ILE A 348 -36.06 -13.79 -23.59
C ILE A 348 -34.67 -13.37 -24.08
N LEU A 349 -33.63 -14.16 -23.78
CA LEU A 349 -32.24 -13.83 -24.17
C LEU A 349 -31.78 -14.64 -25.39
N THR A 350 -31.24 -13.93 -26.38
CA THR A 350 -30.79 -14.49 -27.66
C THR A 350 -29.45 -13.92 -28.12
N GLY A 351 -28.72 -14.69 -28.94
CA GLY A 351 -27.37 -14.36 -29.38
C GLY A 351 -26.30 -14.69 -28.35
N LYS A 352 -25.18 -13.96 -28.38
CA LYS A 352 -24.05 -14.10 -27.43
C LYS A 352 -24.45 -13.76 -26.00
N ASP A 353 -23.64 -14.17 -25.04
CA ASP A 353 -23.85 -13.92 -23.61
C ASP A 353 -24.04 -12.42 -23.26
N PRO A 354 -24.82 -12.10 -22.23
CA PRO A 354 -24.92 -10.76 -21.65
C PRO A 354 -23.67 -10.45 -20.79
N LEU A 355 -22.50 -10.39 -21.42
CA LEU A 355 -21.20 -10.19 -20.76
C LEU A 355 -21.19 -8.93 -19.90
N GLY A 356 -20.96 -9.12 -18.59
CA GLY A 356 -20.88 -8.04 -17.62
C GLY A 356 -22.21 -7.51 -17.09
N GLU A 357 -23.36 -8.11 -17.43
CA GLU A 357 -24.64 -7.80 -16.78
C GLU A 357 -24.86 -8.60 -15.48
N THR A 358 -25.59 -8.03 -14.52
CA THR A 358 -26.04 -8.71 -13.31
C THR A 358 -27.56 -8.77 -13.23
N PHE A 359 -28.08 -9.93 -12.84
CA PHE A 359 -29.52 -10.21 -12.72
C PHE A 359 -30.04 -10.04 -11.29
N PRO A 360 -31.25 -9.48 -11.11
CA PRO A 360 -31.79 -9.13 -9.80
C PRO A 360 -32.16 -10.35 -8.94
N ARG A 361 -32.42 -10.10 -7.66
CA ARG A 361 -32.86 -11.13 -6.69
C ARG A 361 -34.27 -11.65 -7.02
N SER A 362 -35.10 -10.85 -7.69
CA SER A 362 -36.41 -11.29 -8.20
C SER A 362 -36.35 -12.35 -9.31
N LEU A 363 -35.21 -12.56 -9.97
CA LEU A 363 -35.03 -13.65 -10.94
C LEU A 363 -35.06 -14.99 -10.20
N LYS A 364 -36.17 -15.73 -10.35
CA LYS A 364 -36.44 -17.01 -9.67
C LYS A 364 -36.22 -18.22 -10.56
N TYR A 365 -36.54 -18.10 -11.85
CA TYR A 365 -36.50 -19.20 -12.82
C TYR A 365 -35.56 -18.89 -13.97
N THR A 366 -34.79 -19.89 -14.40
CA THR A 366 -33.91 -19.82 -15.58
C THR A 366 -34.16 -21.06 -16.43
N ASP A 367 -34.93 -20.90 -17.50
CA ASP A 367 -35.30 -21.95 -18.44
C ASP A 367 -34.30 -22.00 -19.60
N LEU A 368 -33.58 -23.11 -19.64
CA LEU A 368 -32.52 -23.45 -20.57
C LEU A 368 -32.87 -24.72 -21.37
N ARG A 369 -34.16 -25.12 -21.46
CA ARG A 369 -34.63 -26.28 -22.25
C ARG A 369 -34.30 -26.19 -23.75
N LEU A 370 -33.98 -24.98 -24.25
CA LEU A 370 -33.50 -24.74 -25.61
C LEU A 370 -31.96 -24.67 -25.74
N ILE A 371 -31.22 -25.18 -24.76
CA ILE A 371 -29.78 -25.43 -24.87
C ILE A 371 -29.55 -26.88 -25.27
N ASP A 372 -28.78 -27.07 -26.34
CA ASP A 372 -28.52 -28.37 -26.96
C ASP A 372 -27.13 -28.93 -26.59
N SER A 373 -26.94 -30.21 -26.86
CA SER A 373 -25.67 -30.93 -26.82
C SER A 373 -24.51 -30.27 -27.60
N SER A 374 -24.80 -29.46 -28.63
CA SER A 374 -23.79 -28.76 -29.44
C SER A 374 -22.85 -27.81 -28.67
N TYR A 375 -23.20 -27.40 -27.44
CA TYR A 375 -22.34 -26.64 -26.54
C TYR A 375 -21.27 -27.53 -25.83
N LEU A 376 -20.49 -28.30 -26.60
CA LEU A 376 -19.53 -29.34 -26.15
C LEU A 376 -18.28 -28.85 -25.38
N THR A 377 -18.31 -27.63 -24.81
CA THR A 377 -17.18 -27.07 -24.04
C THR A 377 -17.57 -26.69 -22.61
N ARG A 378 -16.62 -26.84 -21.69
CA ARG A 378 -16.80 -26.51 -20.27
C ARG A 378 -17.16 -25.03 -20.09
N THR A 379 -16.49 -24.12 -20.81
CA THR A 379 -16.84 -22.69 -20.84
C THR A 379 -18.31 -22.48 -21.13
N ALA A 380 -18.84 -23.07 -22.22
CA ALA A 380 -20.20 -22.79 -22.67
C ALA A 380 -21.26 -23.24 -21.65
N LEU A 381 -21.06 -24.41 -21.04
CA LEU A 381 -21.94 -24.92 -19.99
C LEU A 381 -21.85 -24.06 -18.71
N GLU A 382 -20.65 -23.60 -18.33
CA GLU A 382 -20.46 -22.67 -17.20
C GLU A 382 -20.95 -21.24 -17.47
N GLN A 383 -21.00 -20.80 -18.74
CA GLN A 383 -21.54 -19.52 -19.17
C GLN A 383 -23.06 -19.48 -19.01
N GLU A 384 -23.75 -20.46 -19.61
CA GLU A 384 -25.22 -20.50 -19.66
C GLU A 384 -25.86 -20.79 -18.30
N VAL A 385 -25.35 -21.79 -17.56
CA VAL A 385 -25.78 -22.01 -16.16
C VAL A 385 -25.26 -20.89 -15.24
N GLY A 386 -24.18 -20.20 -15.65
CA GLY A 386 -23.65 -19.01 -15.00
C GLY A 386 -24.64 -17.84 -14.89
N LEU A 387 -25.68 -17.80 -15.73
CA LEU A 387 -26.78 -16.83 -15.63
C LEU A 387 -27.64 -17.04 -14.37
N ALA A 388 -27.75 -18.28 -13.90
CA ALA A 388 -28.50 -18.65 -12.69
C ALA A 388 -27.69 -18.54 -11.39
N CYS A 389 -26.36 -18.43 -11.47
CA CYS A 389 -25.50 -18.28 -10.29
C CYS A 389 -25.75 -16.95 -9.56
N THR A 390 -25.72 -16.96 -8.23
CA THR A 390 -25.95 -15.76 -7.39
C THR A 390 -25.47 -15.98 -5.95
N TYR A 391 -25.60 -14.96 -5.11
CA TYR A 391 -25.39 -15.07 -3.66
C TYR A 391 -26.71 -15.39 -2.94
N VAL A 392 -26.70 -16.41 -2.09
CA VAL A 392 -27.87 -16.94 -1.37
C VAL A 392 -27.66 -16.91 0.15
N SER A 393 -28.74 -16.90 0.94
CA SER A 393 -28.67 -16.96 2.40
C SER A 393 -28.17 -18.32 2.88
N LEU A 394 -27.12 -18.34 3.71
CA LEU A 394 -26.50 -19.57 4.22
C LEU A 394 -27.51 -20.49 4.93
N ASP A 395 -28.42 -19.92 5.73
CA ASP A 395 -29.45 -20.65 6.49
C ASP A 395 -30.21 -21.64 5.60
N LEU A 396 -30.69 -21.19 4.43
CA LEU A 396 -31.48 -21.99 3.49
C LEU A 396 -30.68 -23.18 2.92
N VAL A 397 -29.37 -22.99 2.71
CA VAL A 397 -28.46 -24.03 2.19
C VAL A 397 -28.12 -25.04 3.29
N GLN A 398 -28.10 -24.64 4.56
CA GLN A 398 -27.92 -25.56 5.69
C GLN A 398 -29.22 -26.32 6.01
N GLU A 399 -30.35 -25.61 6.13
CA GLU A 399 -31.71 -26.19 6.28
C GLU A 399 -31.94 -27.33 5.26
N SER A 400 -31.60 -27.09 3.99
CA SER A 400 -31.75 -28.06 2.88
C SER A 400 -30.74 -29.23 2.88
N LYS A 401 -29.63 -29.15 3.63
CA LYS A 401 -28.63 -30.21 3.76
C LYS A 401 -28.80 -31.05 5.03
N THR A 402 -29.44 -30.50 6.07
CA THR A 402 -29.67 -31.22 7.32
C THR A 402 -30.81 -32.25 7.26
N SER A 403 -31.66 -32.22 6.23
CA SER A 403 -32.71 -33.22 6.01
C SER A 403 -32.20 -34.59 5.52
N THR A 404 -30.93 -34.69 5.13
CA THR A 404 -30.32 -35.90 4.54
C THR A 404 -29.24 -36.54 5.42
N ALA A 405 -29.38 -36.47 6.75
CA ALA A 405 -28.58 -37.28 7.67
C ALA A 405 -28.86 -38.79 7.45
N PRO A 406 -27.85 -39.61 7.12
CA PRO A 406 -28.04 -41.07 7.04
C PRO A 406 -28.37 -41.65 8.43
N ARG A 407 -29.12 -42.76 8.46
CA ARG A 407 -29.07 -43.63 9.64
C ARG A 407 -27.65 -44.18 9.79
N GLU A 408 -27.20 -44.27 11.02
CA GLU A 408 -25.89 -44.81 11.35
C GLU A 408 -25.78 -46.25 10.83
N SER A 409 -24.73 -46.53 10.06
CA SER A 409 -24.40 -47.89 9.66
C SER A 409 -23.60 -48.53 10.79
N ASP A 410 -24.25 -49.35 11.62
CA ASP A 410 -23.54 -50.27 12.51
C ASP A 410 -22.57 -51.12 11.67
N GLY A 411 -21.29 -50.99 11.96
CA GLY A 411 -20.24 -51.66 11.22
C GLY A 411 -19.85 -52.97 11.88
N GLU A 412 -20.14 -54.11 11.25
CA GLU A 412 -19.69 -55.42 11.72
C GLU A 412 -18.76 -56.13 10.73
N LYS A 413 -17.90 -57.00 11.28
CA LYS A 413 -16.82 -57.71 10.59
C LYS A 413 -17.31 -59.04 10.04
N THR A 414 -16.74 -59.45 8.91
CA THR A 414 -17.00 -60.77 8.33
C THR A 414 -16.35 -61.92 9.11
N THR A 415 -17.12 -62.65 9.92
CA THR A 415 -16.75 -64.02 10.37
C THR A 415 -17.96 -64.94 10.56
N GLY A 416 -18.22 -65.79 9.55
CA GLY A 416 -18.55 -67.21 9.74
C GLY A 416 -19.95 -67.68 10.18
N SER A 417 -20.43 -68.70 9.46
CA SER A 417 -21.10 -69.91 9.98
C SER A 417 -22.63 -69.97 10.17
N LEU A 418 -23.27 -70.62 9.19
CA LEU A 418 -24.29 -71.68 9.30
C LEU A 418 -25.75 -71.41 9.81
N ASN A 419 -26.67 -71.76 8.90
CA ASN A 419 -27.90 -72.56 9.07
C ASN A 419 -29.24 -72.02 9.62
N ASP A 420 -30.28 -72.56 8.95
CA ASP A 420 -31.65 -72.92 9.36
C ASP A 420 -32.70 -71.89 9.81
N GLY A 421 -33.90 -72.04 9.23
CA GLY A 421 -35.17 -71.86 9.96
C GLY A 421 -36.20 -70.87 9.37
N ASP A 422 -37.22 -71.42 8.70
CA ASP A 422 -38.67 -71.30 9.00
C ASP A 422 -39.16 -70.24 10.01
N GLU A 423 -40.38 -69.69 9.95
CA GLU A 423 -41.41 -69.49 8.90
C GLU A 423 -42.52 -68.61 9.56
N LEU A 424 -43.34 -67.87 8.79
CA LEU A 424 -44.58 -67.20 9.24
C LEU A 424 -44.39 -66.06 10.30
N GLU A 425 -45.35 -65.17 10.61
CA GLU A 425 -46.77 -65.02 10.26
C GLU A 425 -47.12 -63.64 9.64
N ARG A 426 -48.36 -63.51 9.13
CA ARG A 426 -49.04 -62.23 8.81
C ARG A 426 -50.22 -62.00 9.76
N PRO A 427 -50.49 -60.74 10.14
CA PRO A 427 -51.78 -60.12 9.77
C PRO A 427 -51.67 -58.61 9.42
N GLN A 428 -52.61 -57.92 8.76
CA GLN A 428 -53.82 -58.30 8.02
C GLN A 428 -54.23 -57.20 6.98
N SER A 429 -55.40 -57.37 6.35
CA SER A 429 -56.03 -56.57 5.27
C SER A 429 -56.46 -55.14 5.69
N ASN A 430 -56.91 -54.19 4.83
CA ASN A 430 -57.74 -54.23 3.61
C ASN A 430 -57.31 -53.16 2.55
N GLY A 431 -57.68 -53.22 1.26
CA GLY A 431 -58.31 -54.31 0.50
C GLY A 431 -59.03 -53.87 -0.80
N SER A 432 -58.69 -54.49 -1.94
CA SER A 432 -59.49 -54.64 -3.18
C SER A 432 -59.71 -53.39 -4.08
N ALA A 433 -59.91 -53.49 -5.42
CA ALA A 433 -60.08 -54.66 -6.29
C ALA A 433 -59.58 -54.48 -7.76
N ALA A 434 -59.12 -55.59 -8.36
CA ALA A 434 -59.40 -56.06 -9.75
C ALA A 434 -58.91 -55.26 -11.01
N THR A 435 -58.45 -55.89 -12.12
CA THR A 435 -58.06 -57.30 -12.41
C THR A 435 -57.25 -57.42 -13.73
N ARG A 436 -56.13 -58.18 -13.70
CA ARG A 436 -55.56 -59.09 -14.77
C ARG A 436 -55.23 -58.50 -16.17
N THR A 437 -54.33 -59.06 -17.02
CA THR A 437 -53.63 -60.37 -17.12
C THR A 437 -52.13 -60.22 -17.52
N SER A 438 -51.35 -61.31 -17.38
CA SER A 438 -49.97 -61.57 -17.90
C SER A 438 -49.79 -61.28 -19.42
N GLY A 439 -48.59 -61.11 -20.01
CA GLY A 439 -47.16 -61.22 -19.60
C GLY A 439 -46.24 -60.63 -20.72
N SER A 440 -44.95 -60.94 -20.95
CA SER A 440 -43.91 -61.77 -20.29
C SER A 440 -42.50 -61.54 -20.94
N LEU A 441 -41.52 -62.42 -20.64
CA LEU A 441 -40.21 -62.75 -21.30
C LEU A 441 -40.03 -62.35 -22.81
N VAL A 442 -38.84 -62.08 -23.39
CA VAL A 442 -37.42 -62.44 -23.06
C VAL A 442 -36.37 -61.41 -23.60
N GLU A 443 -35.10 -61.68 -23.25
CA GLU A 443 -33.77 -61.11 -23.61
C GLU A 443 -33.42 -60.64 -25.06
N ASN A 444 -32.25 -59.95 -25.15
CA ASN A 444 -31.35 -59.73 -26.30
C ASN A 444 -31.80 -58.71 -27.39
N GLY A 445 -30.92 -58.02 -28.13
CA GLY A 445 -29.44 -58.06 -28.22
C GLY A 445 -28.82 -56.75 -28.76
N VAL A 446 -27.56 -56.76 -29.21
CA VAL A 446 -26.69 -55.55 -29.34
C VAL A 446 -26.33 -55.17 -30.81
N SER A 447 -26.05 -53.87 -31.02
CA SER A 447 -25.49 -53.09 -32.15
C SER A 447 -24.80 -53.75 -33.37
N SER A 448 -25.07 -53.17 -34.55
CA SER A 448 -24.11 -52.61 -35.56
C SER A 448 -24.92 -51.75 -36.56
N SER A 449 -24.57 -50.55 -37.02
CA SER A 449 -23.31 -49.88 -37.48
C SER A 449 -23.02 -50.06 -38.98
N ASP A 450 -22.18 -49.15 -39.52
CA ASP A 450 -21.47 -49.21 -40.82
C ASP A 450 -22.25 -48.74 -42.09
N LEU A 451 -21.64 -48.13 -43.14
CA LEU A 451 -20.46 -47.23 -43.26
C LEU A 451 -20.35 -46.69 -44.73
N ALA A 452 -20.12 -45.39 -44.95
CA ALA A 452 -19.60 -44.76 -46.20
C ALA A 452 -20.43 -45.03 -47.51
N ASP A 453 -20.16 -44.55 -48.74
CA ASP A 453 -19.33 -43.49 -49.37
C ASP A 453 -19.91 -43.27 -50.82
N SER A 454 -19.60 -42.29 -51.71
CA SER A 454 -18.75 -41.07 -51.70
C SER A 454 -19.09 -40.15 -52.91
N PHE A 455 -18.17 -39.22 -53.22
CA PHE A 455 -17.81 -38.67 -54.56
C PHE A 455 -18.49 -37.43 -55.20
N GLN A 456 -17.57 -36.47 -55.52
CA GLN A 456 -17.44 -35.66 -56.76
C GLN A 456 -18.09 -34.26 -56.93
N LYS A 457 -17.21 -33.25 -56.87
CA LYS A 457 -17.18 -31.94 -57.57
C LYS A 457 -16.52 -32.10 -58.98
N PRO A 458 -16.28 -31.06 -59.84
CA PRO A 458 -16.43 -29.57 -59.73
C PRO A 458 -17.36 -29.00 -60.87
N SER A 459 -17.28 -27.84 -61.55
CA SER A 459 -16.28 -26.75 -61.73
C SER A 459 -16.89 -25.43 -62.29
N THR A 460 -16.34 -24.26 -61.92
CA THR A 460 -16.21 -22.99 -62.72
C THR A 460 -17.49 -22.27 -63.27
N SER A 461 -17.55 -20.96 -63.60
CA SER A 461 -16.57 -19.85 -63.72
C SER A 461 -17.15 -18.45 -63.37
N THR A 462 -16.31 -17.40 -63.43
CA THR A 462 -16.59 -15.93 -63.41
C THR A 462 -17.33 -15.43 -64.69
N SER A 463 -17.78 -14.16 -64.90
CA SER A 463 -17.44 -12.81 -64.33
C SER A 463 -18.58 -11.74 -64.52
N GLN A 464 -18.35 -10.48 -64.07
CA GLN A 464 -19.21 -9.25 -64.16
C GLN A 464 -18.97 -8.45 -65.50
N PRO A 465 -19.23 -7.11 -65.67
CA PRO A 465 -20.03 -6.05 -64.97
C PRO A 465 -20.83 -5.07 -65.91
N GLU A 466 -21.13 -3.85 -65.40
CA GLU A 466 -21.45 -2.54 -66.06
C GLU A 466 -22.93 -2.06 -66.14
N GLY A 467 -23.26 -0.76 -65.88
CA GLY A 467 -22.43 0.33 -65.33
C GLY A 467 -23.10 1.73 -65.21
N LEU A 468 -22.40 2.68 -64.55
CA LEU A 468 -22.49 4.18 -64.65
C LEU A 468 -23.80 4.89 -64.17
N VAL A 469 -23.99 6.24 -64.08
CA VAL A 469 -23.23 7.47 -63.64
C VAL A 469 -24.23 8.70 -63.68
N THR A 470 -24.15 9.92 -63.09
CA THR A 470 -23.05 10.82 -62.59
C THR A 470 -23.35 11.62 -61.29
N SER A 471 -23.91 12.85 -61.36
CA SER A 471 -23.90 13.96 -60.35
C SER A 471 -25.25 14.74 -60.40
N ASP A 472 -25.56 15.84 -59.66
CA ASP A 472 -24.74 16.94 -59.13
C ASP A 472 -25.33 17.74 -57.92
N VAL A 473 -24.68 18.85 -57.54
CA VAL A 473 -24.77 19.59 -56.25
C VAL A 473 -25.96 20.57 -56.10
N ALA A 474 -26.33 20.89 -54.85
CA ALA A 474 -27.45 21.75 -54.42
C ALA A 474 -27.13 23.25 -54.24
N THR A 475 -28.16 24.11 -54.06
CA THR A 475 -28.19 25.30 -53.17
C THR A 475 -29.65 25.76 -52.89
N LEU A 476 -29.83 26.57 -51.84
CA LEU A 476 -31.06 27.15 -51.25
C LEU A 476 -31.84 28.12 -52.22
N THR A 477 -33.05 28.66 -51.96
CA THR A 477 -33.59 29.29 -50.72
C THR A 477 -35.12 29.57 -50.76
N GLU A 478 -35.75 29.67 -49.58
CA GLU A 478 -36.97 30.45 -49.16
C GLU A 478 -38.35 30.41 -49.91
N GLY A 479 -39.44 30.44 -49.13
CA GLY A 479 -40.84 30.64 -49.58
C GLY A 479 -41.88 30.65 -48.42
N PHE A 480 -42.79 31.64 -48.36
CA PHE A 480 -43.62 31.99 -47.18
C PHE A 480 -45.09 31.49 -47.18
N LYS A 481 -45.59 31.13 -45.97
CA LYS A 481 -46.92 31.35 -45.33
C LYS A 481 -48.32 31.21 -46.04
N GLN A 482 -49.32 30.95 -45.17
CA GLN A 482 -50.77 31.29 -45.24
C GLN A 482 -51.65 30.45 -46.22
N GLU A 483 -52.97 30.24 -46.03
CA GLU A 483 -53.96 30.78 -45.06
C GLU A 483 -55.08 29.75 -44.65
N CYS A 484 -56.19 30.24 -44.07
CA CYS A 484 -57.39 29.59 -43.48
C CYS A 484 -58.20 28.62 -44.40
N ASP A 485 -59.26 27.89 -43.97
CA ASP A 485 -60.20 28.03 -42.81
C ASP A 485 -60.75 26.62 -42.37
N SER A 486 -61.82 26.32 -41.60
CA SER A 486 -63.00 27.08 -41.13
C SER A 486 -63.76 26.48 -39.91
N LEU A 487 -64.82 27.20 -39.52
CA LEU A 487 -66.01 26.97 -38.67
C LEU A 487 -66.36 25.54 -38.16
N GLY A 488 -66.91 25.38 -36.93
CA GLY A 488 -67.14 26.36 -35.84
C GLY A 488 -68.26 26.01 -34.83
N SER A 489 -68.51 26.95 -33.88
CA SER A 489 -69.68 27.03 -32.96
C SER A 489 -69.65 26.09 -31.71
N GLN A 490 -70.08 26.46 -30.47
CA GLN A 490 -70.58 27.73 -29.89
C GLN A 490 -70.12 27.96 -28.41
N LEU A 491 -69.79 29.22 -28.09
CA LEU A 491 -70.29 30.10 -26.98
C LEU A 491 -70.57 29.58 -25.54
N SER A 492 -70.51 30.39 -24.47
CA SER A 492 -69.78 31.65 -24.13
C SER A 492 -70.09 32.11 -22.68
N SER A 493 -69.12 32.72 -21.98
CA SER A 493 -69.36 33.88 -21.08
C SER A 493 -68.07 34.45 -20.45
N ASN A 494 -67.85 35.76 -20.61
CA ASN A 494 -66.95 36.65 -19.85
C ASN A 494 -67.86 37.63 -19.03
N PRO A 495 -67.41 38.60 -18.19
CA PRO A 495 -66.06 39.22 -18.13
C PRO A 495 -65.47 39.62 -16.75
N LEU A 496 -64.16 39.92 -16.75
CA LEU A 496 -63.45 41.03 -16.05
C LEU A 496 -63.75 41.37 -14.56
N LYS A 497 -62.72 41.19 -13.70
CA LYS A 497 -62.05 42.32 -12.99
C LYS A 497 -60.75 41.88 -12.28
N ALA A 498 -59.82 42.82 -12.14
CA ALA A 498 -58.59 42.75 -11.34
C ALA A 498 -58.55 43.99 -10.41
N PRO A 499 -57.54 44.20 -9.53
CA PRO A 499 -56.42 43.34 -9.12
C PRO A 499 -56.35 43.14 -7.58
N ASN A 500 -55.35 42.40 -7.08
CA ASN A 500 -54.45 42.85 -6.00
C ASN A 500 -53.31 41.84 -5.70
N VAL A 501 -52.22 42.34 -5.11
CA VAL A 501 -50.95 41.62 -4.89
C VAL A 501 -50.72 41.37 -3.39
N PRO A 502 -50.31 40.17 -2.95
CA PRO A 502 -49.75 39.96 -1.61
C PRO A 502 -48.26 40.36 -1.58
N PRO A 503 -47.78 41.04 -0.52
CA PRO A 503 -46.40 41.51 -0.47
C PRO A 503 -45.40 40.37 -0.21
N SER A 504 -44.25 40.44 -0.88
CA SER A 504 -43.08 39.62 -0.56
C SER A 504 -42.31 40.19 0.64
N ASN A 505 -41.56 39.33 1.33
CA ASN A 505 -40.38 39.77 2.09
C ASN A 505 -39.33 38.65 2.19
N TYR A 506 -38.09 39.02 2.49
CA TYR A 506 -36.90 38.31 2.04
C TYR A 506 -36.26 37.30 3.03
N SER A 507 -35.43 36.43 2.45
CA SER A 507 -34.62 35.38 3.09
C SER A 507 -33.37 35.91 3.82
N SER A 508 -32.64 34.97 4.46
CA SER A 508 -31.26 35.00 5.01
C SER A 508 -31.17 34.99 6.55
N SER A 509 -30.14 34.42 7.21
CA SER A 509 -29.25 33.28 6.86
C SER A 509 -28.35 32.97 8.08
N SER A 510 -28.21 31.71 8.51
CA SER A 510 -27.19 31.34 9.51
C SER A 510 -26.86 29.84 9.47
N SER A 511 -25.57 29.51 9.36
CA SER A 511 -25.03 28.13 9.39
C SER A 511 -24.40 27.79 10.74
N PRO A 512 -24.16 26.49 10.99
CA PRO A 512 -22.91 26.08 11.64
C PRO A 512 -22.14 25.04 10.80
N SER A 513 -20.81 25.11 10.85
CA SER A 513 -19.89 24.30 10.03
C SER A 513 -19.46 23.00 10.73
N PRO A 514 -19.31 21.85 10.03
CA PRO A 514 -18.74 20.63 10.58
C PRO A 514 -17.20 20.59 10.47
N SER A 515 -16.52 20.18 11.53
CA SER A 515 -15.07 19.94 11.56
C SER A 515 -14.69 18.53 11.11
N THR A 516 -13.62 18.38 10.31
CA THR A 516 -13.22 17.10 9.68
C THR A 516 -12.05 16.40 10.39
N SER A 517 -12.30 15.31 11.13
CA SER A 517 -11.25 14.35 11.54
C SER A 517 -11.78 13.01 12.10
N SER A 518 -11.94 11.98 11.26
CA SER A 518 -11.87 10.57 11.70
C SER A 518 -11.72 9.61 10.51
N SER A 519 -10.61 8.88 10.42
CA SER A 519 -10.40 7.84 9.40
C SER A 519 -10.90 6.48 9.87
N SER A 520 -12.08 6.05 9.43
CA SER A 520 -12.58 4.68 9.63
C SER A 520 -12.49 3.85 8.35
N THR A 521 -12.02 2.61 8.46
CA THR A 521 -11.85 1.69 7.32
C THR A 521 -13.19 1.10 6.90
N GLN A 522 -13.87 1.74 5.95
CA GLN A 522 -15.07 1.18 5.32
C GLN A 522 -14.73 -0.10 4.53
N ARG A 523 -15.57 -1.14 4.67
CA ARG A 523 -15.49 -2.38 3.89
C ARG A 523 -15.95 -2.14 2.43
N PRO A 524 -15.59 -3.02 1.47
CA PRO A 524 -16.02 -2.87 0.08
C PRO A 524 -17.54 -2.90 -0.05
N SER A 525 -18.11 -1.85 -0.66
CA SER A 525 -19.53 -1.75 -0.96
C SER A 525 -19.90 -2.57 -2.20
N GLN A 526 -20.44 -3.77 -2.00
CA GLN A 526 -21.38 -4.34 -2.96
C GLN A 526 -22.76 -3.73 -2.73
N SER A 527 -23.50 -3.48 -3.82
CA SER A 527 -24.78 -2.76 -3.89
C SER A 527 -24.75 -1.27 -3.50
N THR A 528 -25.30 -0.43 -4.37
CA THR A 528 -25.77 0.92 -4.02
C THR A 528 -27.05 0.81 -3.21
N GLN A 529 -26.93 0.70 -1.89
CA GLN A 529 -28.10 0.77 -1.00
C GLN A 529 -28.60 2.22 -0.92
N CYS A 530 -29.75 2.49 -1.55
CA CYS A 530 -30.53 3.68 -1.24
C CYS A 530 -30.98 3.60 0.24
N GLY A 531 -30.89 4.72 0.96
CA GLY A 531 -30.94 4.72 2.42
C GLY A 531 -32.33 4.48 3.01
N ARG A 532 -32.67 3.22 3.32
CA ARG A 532 -33.60 2.83 4.40
C ARG A 532 -33.38 1.38 4.81
N ALA A 533 -33.36 1.13 6.12
CA ALA A 533 -33.08 -0.19 6.71
C ALA A 533 -34.29 -1.13 6.64
N SER A 534 -34.61 -1.62 5.45
CA SER A 534 -35.55 -2.73 5.25
C SER A 534 -34.96 -4.03 5.80
N LYS A 535 -35.78 -4.85 6.47
CA LYS A 535 -35.37 -6.19 6.94
C LYS A 535 -34.80 -6.98 5.77
N CYS A 536 -33.63 -7.60 5.95
CA CYS A 536 -32.96 -8.34 4.89
C CYS A 536 -33.83 -9.52 4.43
N SER A 537 -34.25 -9.54 3.17
CA SER A 537 -34.98 -10.68 2.61
C SER A 537 -34.05 -11.88 2.47
N ARG A 538 -34.50 -13.06 2.94
CA ARG A 538 -33.84 -14.35 2.65
C ARG A 538 -33.73 -14.49 1.12
N VAL A 539 -32.54 -14.76 0.60
CA VAL A 539 -32.29 -14.94 -0.84
C VAL A 539 -32.13 -16.43 -1.12
N SER A 540 -33.09 -17.01 -1.84
CA SER A 540 -33.06 -18.40 -2.28
C SER A 540 -32.21 -18.58 -3.55
N PRO A 541 -31.67 -19.78 -3.80
CA PRO A 541 -31.14 -20.14 -5.12
C PRO A 541 -32.23 -20.10 -6.20
N ARG A 542 -31.82 -19.98 -7.47
CA ARG A 542 -32.72 -19.89 -8.64
C ARG A 542 -33.03 -21.28 -9.17
N THR A 543 -34.28 -21.58 -9.54
CA THR A 543 -34.60 -22.86 -10.18
C THR A 543 -34.15 -22.85 -11.63
N VAL A 544 -33.38 -23.86 -12.05
CA VAL A 544 -32.82 -24.01 -13.40
C VAL A 544 -33.45 -25.22 -14.07
N ILE A 545 -34.05 -25.02 -15.24
CA ILE A 545 -34.67 -26.10 -16.03
C ILE A 545 -33.81 -26.35 -17.26
N LEU A 546 -33.31 -27.57 -17.43
CA LEU A 546 -32.39 -27.98 -18.49
C LEU A 546 -33.04 -28.94 -19.49
N SER A 547 -32.45 -29.01 -20.69
CA SER A 547 -32.62 -30.16 -21.57
C SER A 547 -31.97 -31.42 -20.96
N ARG A 548 -32.40 -32.61 -21.38
CA ARG A 548 -31.83 -33.88 -20.89
C ARG A 548 -30.31 -33.94 -21.07
N ALA A 549 -29.81 -33.49 -22.22
CA ALA A 549 -28.38 -33.50 -22.53
C ALA A 549 -27.55 -32.66 -21.54
N ALA A 550 -28.00 -31.43 -21.24
CA ALA A 550 -27.32 -30.56 -20.30
C ALA A 550 -27.47 -31.02 -18.84
N TYR A 551 -28.61 -31.63 -18.49
CA TYR A 551 -28.83 -32.22 -17.16
C TYR A 551 -27.86 -33.38 -16.88
N ASN A 552 -27.73 -34.33 -17.81
CA ASN A 552 -26.86 -35.51 -17.64
C ASN A 552 -25.37 -35.14 -17.45
N LEU A 553 -24.89 -34.09 -18.12
CA LEU A 553 -23.51 -33.57 -17.94
C LEU A 553 -23.24 -33.03 -16.52
N LEU A 554 -24.29 -32.69 -15.77
CA LEU A 554 -24.24 -32.11 -14.43
C LEU A 554 -24.68 -33.06 -13.31
N SER A 555 -25.46 -34.10 -13.61
CA SER A 555 -25.85 -35.14 -12.64
C SER A 555 -24.73 -36.15 -12.38
N GLY A 556 -23.98 -36.53 -13.41
CA GLY A 556 -22.76 -37.34 -13.27
C GLY A 556 -22.96 -38.72 -12.66
N GLU A 557 -24.07 -39.40 -13.00
CA GLU A 557 -24.39 -40.74 -12.46
C GLU A 557 -23.27 -41.76 -12.74
N SER A 558 -22.94 -42.54 -11.71
CA SER A 558 -21.76 -43.39 -11.66
C SER A 558 -21.88 -44.63 -12.55
N GLY A 559 -21.16 -44.66 -13.67
CA GLY A 559 -20.96 -45.88 -14.46
C GLY A 559 -20.39 -45.64 -15.86
N SER A 560 -21.04 -44.79 -16.66
CA SER A 560 -20.76 -44.72 -18.11
C SER A 560 -20.90 -43.32 -18.75
N GLN A 561 -21.31 -42.28 -18.02
CA GLN A 561 -21.61 -40.97 -18.61
C GLN A 561 -20.48 -39.93 -18.42
N LEU A 562 -20.36 -39.01 -19.39
CA LEU A 562 -19.35 -37.96 -19.39
C LEU A 562 -19.71 -36.84 -18.41
N SER A 563 -18.83 -36.56 -17.46
CA SER A 563 -18.97 -35.39 -16.58
C SER A 563 -18.65 -34.09 -17.30
N SER A 564 -19.19 -32.96 -16.82
CA SER A 564 -18.80 -31.60 -17.25
C SER A 564 -17.29 -31.31 -17.12
N PHE A 565 -16.58 -32.00 -16.21
CA PHE A 565 -15.13 -31.91 -16.04
C PHE A 565 -14.35 -32.66 -17.13
N SER A 566 -14.99 -33.59 -17.85
CA SER A 566 -14.41 -34.32 -18.98
C SER A 566 -14.41 -33.50 -20.28
N LEU A 567 -15.30 -32.50 -20.40
CA LEU A 567 -15.45 -31.63 -21.57
C LEU A 567 -14.18 -30.83 -21.87
N LEU A 568 -13.98 -30.49 -23.14
CA LEU A 568 -12.89 -29.59 -23.55
C LEU A 568 -13.08 -28.21 -22.91
N PRO A 569 -12.02 -27.54 -22.39
CA PRO A 569 -12.22 -26.30 -21.62
C PRO A 569 -12.82 -25.17 -22.45
N HIS A 570 -12.27 -24.89 -23.64
CA HIS A 570 -12.78 -23.94 -24.65
C HIS A 570 -12.48 -24.48 -26.06
N ALA A 571 -13.15 -23.97 -27.10
CA ALA A 571 -12.95 -24.41 -28.49
C ALA A 571 -11.52 -24.15 -29.01
N ASP A 572 -10.84 -23.14 -28.47
CA ASP A 572 -9.50 -22.67 -28.92
C ASP A 572 -8.33 -23.38 -28.20
N VAL A 573 -8.61 -24.35 -27.34
CA VAL A 573 -7.59 -25.20 -26.69
C VAL A 573 -7.76 -26.66 -27.07
N SER A 574 -6.76 -27.49 -26.75
CA SER A 574 -6.80 -28.95 -26.86
C SER A 574 -6.33 -29.59 -25.56
N TRP A 575 -6.77 -30.81 -25.29
CA TRP A 575 -6.16 -31.66 -24.26
C TRP A 575 -4.81 -32.19 -24.77
N SER A 576 -3.76 -32.10 -23.96
CA SER A 576 -2.41 -32.59 -24.32
C SER A 576 -2.35 -34.12 -24.44
N SER A 577 -3.24 -34.83 -23.74
CA SER A 577 -3.31 -36.29 -23.72
C SER A 577 -4.72 -36.80 -23.39
N PRO A 578 -5.17 -37.92 -24.00
CA PRO A 578 -6.35 -38.65 -23.54
C PRO A 578 -6.12 -39.33 -22.17
N LEU A 579 -4.87 -39.62 -21.80
CA LEU A 579 -4.49 -40.30 -20.55
C LEU A 579 -4.38 -39.34 -19.34
N ARG A 580 -4.92 -38.11 -19.44
CA ARG A 580 -4.93 -37.14 -18.34
C ARG A 580 -5.73 -37.69 -17.14
N PRO A 581 -5.30 -37.45 -15.88
CA PRO A 581 -6.13 -37.75 -14.71
C PRO A 581 -7.47 -37.02 -14.78
N LEU A 582 -8.54 -37.64 -14.27
CA LEU A 582 -9.82 -36.96 -14.08
C LEU A 582 -9.67 -35.85 -13.03
N ILE A 583 -10.25 -34.67 -13.28
CA ILE A 583 -10.26 -33.57 -12.32
C ILE A 583 -11.12 -33.99 -11.12
N THR A 584 -10.48 -34.16 -9.95
CA THR A 584 -11.21 -34.43 -8.70
C THR A 584 -11.96 -33.17 -8.26
N GLN A 585 -13.15 -33.35 -7.66
CA GLN A 585 -14.07 -32.25 -7.31
C GLN A 585 -13.56 -31.28 -6.23
N ASN A 586 -12.34 -31.49 -5.72
CA ASN A 586 -11.71 -30.70 -4.66
C ASN A 586 -10.59 -29.76 -5.16
N LEU A 587 -10.13 -29.91 -6.42
CA LEU A 587 -9.11 -29.04 -7.01
C LEU A 587 -9.65 -27.61 -7.20
N GLN A 588 -9.02 -26.63 -6.55
CA GLN A 588 -9.40 -25.22 -6.59
C GLN A 588 -8.16 -24.33 -6.71
N GLY A 589 -8.32 -23.13 -7.29
CA GLY A 589 -7.26 -22.10 -7.33
C GLY A 589 -5.98 -22.58 -8.02
N ALA A 590 -4.86 -22.55 -7.28
CA ALA A 590 -3.53 -22.83 -7.84
C ALA A 590 -3.39 -24.27 -8.34
N ASP A 591 -3.96 -25.26 -7.65
CA ASP A 591 -3.88 -26.67 -8.06
C ASP A 591 -4.68 -26.92 -9.35
N GLN A 592 -5.79 -26.20 -9.52
CA GLN A 592 -6.56 -26.20 -10.76
C GLN A 592 -5.78 -25.51 -11.91
N SER A 593 -5.08 -24.41 -11.62
CA SER A 593 -4.18 -23.76 -12.58
C SER A 593 -3.04 -24.69 -13.03
N LEU A 594 -2.38 -25.37 -12.09
CA LEU A 594 -1.35 -26.37 -12.38
C LEU A 594 -1.88 -27.51 -13.26
N TYR A 595 -3.06 -28.06 -12.95
CA TYR A 595 -3.68 -29.09 -13.78
C TYR A 595 -3.89 -28.61 -15.22
N TYR A 596 -4.50 -27.44 -15.43
CA TYR A 596 -4.73 -26.94 -16.78
C TYR A 596 -3.42 -26.61 -17.53
N ARG A 597 -2.42 -26.06 -16.83
CA ARG A 597 -1.08 -25.79 -17.38
C ARG A 597 -0.31 -27.07 -17.72
N GLN A 598 -0.63 -28.21 -17.09
CA GLN A 598 -0.04 -29.51 -17.42
C GLN A 598 -0.80 -30.23 -18.55
N TRP A 599 -2.13 -30.09 -18.61
CA TRP A 599 -2.98 -30.93 -19.48
C TRP A 599 -3.63 -30.21 -20.66
N THR A 600 -3.46 -28.88 -20.84
CA THR A 600 -4.05 -28.14 -21.97
C THR A 600 -3.03 -27.36 -22.80
N ILE A 601 -3.21 -27.41 -24.12
CA ILE A 601 -2.36 -26.76 -25.11
C ILE A 601 -3.21 -25.74 -25.87
N ALA A 602 -2.65 -24.56 -26.16
CA ALA A 602 -3.25 -23.60 -27.08
C ALA A 602 -3.34 -24.18 -28.50
N ARG A 603 -4.45 -23.98 -29.23
CA ARG A 603 -4.50 -24.29 -30.68
C ARG A 603 -3.75 -23.23 -31.49
N GLN A 604 -3.38 -23.55 -32.72
CA GLN A 604 -2.64 -22.66 -33.62
C GLN A 604 -3.25 -21.26 -33.73
N HIS A 605 -4.59 -21.15 -33.68
CA HIS A 605 -5.30 -19.88 -33.80
C HIS A 605 -5.46 -19.09 -32.50
N HIS A 606 -4.86 -19.53 -31.39
CA HIS A 606 -4.97 -18.91 -30.07
C HIS A 606 -3.90 -17.82 -29.84
N ALA A 607 -4.26 -16.72 -29.18
CA ALA A 607 -3.41 -15.55 -28.93
C ALA A 607 -2.11 -15.87 -28.15
N ASP A 608 -2.12 -16.94 -27.34
CA ASP A 608 -0.95 -17.42 -26.60
C ASP A 608 -0.23 -18.61 -27.28
N TYR A 609 -0.59 -19.02 -28.50
CA TYR A 609 0.04 -20.17 -29.19
C TYR A 609 1.56 -20.00 -29.39
N GLU A 610 1.98 -18.81 -29.82
CA GLU A 610 3.38 -18.44 -30.05
C GLU A 610 3.98 -17.65 -28.86
N ALA A 611 3.44 -17.82 -27.65
CA ALA A 611 3.96 -17.15 -26.48
C ALA A 611 5.35 -17.68 -26.07
N PRO A 612 6.26 -16.81 -25.55
CA PRO A 612 7.53 -17.26 -24.98
C PRO A 612 7.32 -18.22 -23.79
N PRO A 613 8.21 -19.20 -23.57
CA PRO A 613 8.10 -20.16 -22.45
C PRO A 613 8.33 -19.52 -21.06
N VAL A 614 8.76 -18.25 -21.01
CA VAL A 614 8.91 -17.49 -19.77
C VAL A 614 7.72 -16.52 -19.65
N PRO A 615 6.83 -16.67 -18.64
CA PRO A 615 5.68 -15.78 -18.47
C PRO A 615 6.06 -14.32 -18.18
N HIS A 616 5.19 -13.39 -18.55
CA HIS A 616 5.48 -11.96 -18.48
C HIS A 616 5.34 -11.41 -17.04
N PRO A 617 6.36 -10.70 -16.52
CA PRO A 617 6.40 -10.30 -15.10
C PRO A 617 5.37 -9.21 -14.72
N ARG A 618 4.78 -8.50 -15.69
CA ARG A 618 3.80 -7.42 -15.46
C ARG A 618 2.36 -7.80 -15.87
N ARG A 619 2.07 -9.09 -16.01
CA ARG A 619 0.70 -9.61 -16.21
C ARG A 619 0.16 -10.25 -14.94
N LEU A 620 -1.06 -9.88 -14.57
CA LEU A 620 -1.85 -10.44 -13.46
C LEU A 620 -3.16 -11.04 -13.99
N LEU A 621 -3.66 -12.10 -13.35
CA LEU A 621 -4.98 -12.70 -13.65
C LEU A 621 -5.88 -12.64 -12.42
N LEU A 622 -6.96 -11.86 -12.47
CA LEU A 622 -8.04 -11.93 -11.49
C LEU A 622 -9.09 -12.95 -11.96
N SER A 623 -9.17 -14.06 -11.25
CA SER A 623 -10.09 -15.15 -11.52
C SER A 623 -11.22 -15.22 -10.48
N GLY A 624 -12.44 -15.47 -10.92
CA GLY A 624 -13.59 -15.69 -10.03
C GLY A 624 -14.85 -16.01 -10.83
N PRO A 625 -15.79 -16.80 -10.30
CA PRO A 625 -16.88 -17.39 -11.08
C PRO A 625 -17.90 -16.36 -11.63
N PRO A 626 -18.85 -16.79 -12.49
CA PRO A 626 -19.95 -15.93 -12.98
C PRO A 626 -20.70 -15.21 -11.84
N GLN A 627 -21.25 -14.02 -12.12
CA GLN A 627 -22.04 -13.22 -11.17
C GLN A 627 -21.40 -12.84 -9.80
N VAL A 628 -20.16 -13.24 -9.51
CA VAL A 628 -19.52 -13.11 -8.19
C VAL A 628 -19.09 -11.67 -7.80
N GLY A 629 -19.23 -10.70 -8.71
CA GLY A 629 -18.87 -9.28 -8.44
C GLY A 629 -17.41 -8.88 -8.74
N LYS A 630 -16.76 -9.52 -9.74
CA LYS A 630 -15.36 -9.24 -10.15
C LYS A 630 -15.04 -7.76 -10.36
N THR A 631 -15.97 -6.97 -10.91
CA THR A 631 -15.82 -5.52 -11.09
C THR A 631 -15.52 -4.80 -9.78
N GLY A 632 -16.25 -5.11 -8.70
CA GLY A 632 -15.98 -4.55 -7.38
C GLY A 632 -14.58 -4.92 -6.85
N ALA A 633 -14.11 -6.13 -7.13
CA ALA A 633 -12.78 -6.59 -6.72
C ALA A 633 -11.66 -5.85 -7.47
N TYR A 634 -11.72 -5.66 -8.79
CA TYR A 634 -10.66 -4.92 -9.49
C TYR A 634 -10.67 -3.41 -9.18
N LEU A 635 -11.83 -2.81 -8.91
CA LEU A 635 -11.89 -1.42 -8.44
C LEU A 635 -11.32 -1.27 -7.02
N GLN A 636 -11.53 -2.25 -6.14
CA GLN A 636 -10.89 -2.28 -4.83
C GLN A 636 -9.37 -2.55 -4.91
N PHE A 637 -8.93 -3.37 -5.87
CA PHE A 637 -7.50 -3.55 -6.16
C PHE A 637 -6.83 -2.23 -6.56
N LEU A 638 -7.43 -1.41 -7.44
CA LEU A 638 -6.91 -0.08 -7.80
C LEU A 638 -6.75 0.83 -6.55
N ARG A 639 -7.75 0.85 -5.66
CA ARG A 639 -7.69 1.60 -4.38
C ARG A 639 -6.57 1.13 -3.47
N ILE A 640 -6.37 -0.19 -3.36
CA ILE A 640 -5.29 -0.76 -2.54
C ILE A 640 -3.93 -0.44 -3.15
N LEU A 641 -3.76 -0.63 -4.47
CA LEU A 641 -2.53 -0.35 -5.20
C LEU A 641 -2.11 1.13 -5.05
N PHE A 642 -3.05 2.08 -5.19
CA PHE A 642 -2.78 3.50 -5.01
C PHE A 642 -2.44 3.87 -3.56
N ARG A 643 -3.14 3.30 -2.56
CA ARG A 643 -2.77 3.48 -1.14
C ARG A 643 -1.39 2.90 -0.85
N MET A 644 -0.99 1.80 -1.49
CA MET A 644 0.36 1.26 -1.39
C MET A 644 1.40 2.19 -2.05
N LEU A 645 1.11 2.75 -3.23
CA LEU A 645 1.98 3.76 -3.86
C LEU A 645 2.15 5.00 -2.96
N ILE A 646 1.06 5.50 -2.34
CA ILE A 646 1.13 6.60 -1.37
C ILE A 646 1.94 6.21 -0.13
N ARG A 647 1.81 4.99 0.42
CA ARG A 647 2.65 4.56 1.55
C ARG A 647 4.12 4.35 1.19
N LEU A 648 4.44 4.02 -0.07
CA LEU A 648 5.82 4.07 -0.59
C LEU A 648 6.32 5.52 -0.78
N LEU A 649 5.39 6.48 -0.82
CA LEU A 649 5.51 7.94 -0.63
C LEU A 649 6.11 8.44 0.70
N GLU A 650 5.94 7.66 1.76
CA GLU A 650 6.01 8.15 3.13
C GLU A 650 7.17 7.53 3.91
N VAL A 651 7.74 8.31 4.84
CA VAL A 651 8.63 7.79 5.89
C VAL A 651 8.22 8.33 7.24
N ASP A 652 8.41 7.51 8.27
CA ASP A 652 8.27 7.98 9.64
C ASP A 652 9.49 8.83 10.02
N VAL A 653 9.24 10.11 10.30
CA VAL A 653 10.21 11.03 10.92
C VAL A 653 9.89 11.22 12.40
N TYR A 654 10.89 11.58 13.21
CA TYR A 654 10.64 11.98 14.59
C TYR A 654 9.86 13.30 14.63
N ASP A 655 8.88 13.37 15.53
CA ASP A 655 8.10 14.58 15.82
C ASP A 655 8.68 15.22 17.09
N ASP A 656 9.75 16.01 16.92
CA ASP A 656 10.62 16.47 18.02
C ASP A 656 10.14 17.80 18.61
N GLU A 657 8.99 17.76 19.28
CA GLU A 657 8.44 18.88 20.07
C GLU A 657 9.44 19.36 21.14
N GLU A 658 9.94 20.61 21.00
CA GLU A 658 10.78 21.29 22.00
C GLU A 658 9.90 22.03 23.03
N ASP A 659 10.21 21.86 24.32
CA ASP A 659 9.53 22.55 25.43
C ASP A 659 9.99 24.04 25.49
N GLU A 660 9.27 24.96 24.84
CA GLU A 660 9.60 26.41 24.80
C GLU A 660 9.25 27.17 26.10
N GLU A 661 10.08 28.16 26.46
CA GLU A 661 9.79 29.16 27.51
C GLU A 661 9.48 30.51 26.87
N ALA A 662 8.38 31.14 27.27
CA ALA A 662 7.85 32.36 26.66
C ALA A 662 8.40 33.66 27.31
N ASP A 663 9.71 33.89 27.19
CA ASP A 663 10.37 35.17 27.50
C ASP A 663 10.53 35.97 26.19
N ALA A 664 9.47 36.64 25.75
CA ALA A 664 9.39 37.23 24.41
C ALA A 664 10.06 38.62 24.30
N THR A 665 10.86 38.81 23.25
CA THR A 665 11.27 40.12 22.72
C THR A 665 10.78 40.29 21.28
N THR A 666 10.52 41.51 20.84
CA THR A 666 9.98 41.78 19.49
C THR A 666 11.03 41.54 18.41
N PRO A 667 10.80 40.65 17.42
CA PRO A 667 11.77 40.36 16.38
C PRO A 667 11.88 41.51 15.37
N ALA A 668 13.11 41.92 15.06
CA ALA A 668 13.40 42.58 13.79
C ALA A 668 13.33 41.51 12.68
N ASN A 669 12.61 41.79 11.59
CA ASN A 669 12.42 40.82 10.50
C ASN A 669 13.64 40.77 9.58
N THR A 670 14.78 40.29 10.08
CA THR A 670 16.05 40.20 9.37
C THR A 670 16.30 38.81 8.80
N GLN A 671 16.68 38.74 7.52
CA GLN A 671 17.07 37.50 6.85
C GLN A 671 18.38 36.91 7.39
N TRP A 672 19.20 37.72 8.07
CA TRP A 672 20.57 37.40 8.46
C TRP A 672 20.82 37.76 9.94
N PRO A 673 21.61 36.96 10.67
CA PRO A 673 21.95 37.26 12.06
C PRO A 673 23.03 38.35 12.13
N ASP A 674 22.74 39.49 12.77
CA ASP A 674 23.80 40.43 13.12
C ASP A 674 24.59 39.94 14.32
N ILE A 675 25.92 40.07 14.25
CA ILE A 675 26.84 39.56 15.24
C ILE A 675 26.69 40.22 16.62
N GLU A 676 26.41 41.52 16.69
CA GLU A 676 26.28 42.19 17.98
C GLU A 676 24.95 41.87 18.65
N ASP A 677 23.90 41.61 17.86
CA ASP A 677 22.63 41.12 18.40
C ASP A 677 22.72 39.66 18.87
N ILE A 678 23.35 38.75 18.10
CA ILE A 678 23.62 37.38 18.58
C ILE A 678 24.51 37.39 19.82
N ARG A 679 25.54 38.25 19.89
CA ARG A 679 26.41 38.36 21.07
C ARG A 679 25.65 38.79 22.33
N LYS A 680 24.58 39.60 22.22
CA LYS A 680 23.71 40.00 23.34
C LYS A 680 22.75 38.90 23.79
N LEU A 681 22.34 37.98 22.90
CA LEU A 681 21.42 36.90 23.27
C LEU A 681 22.03 36.00 24.37
N PRO A 682 21.25 35.60 25.39
CA PRO A 682 21.69 34.62 26.38
C PRO A 682 21.83 33.24 25.73
N PHE A 683 22.86 32.49 26.10
CA PHE A 683 22.96 31.07 25.74
C PHE A 683 22.09 30.23 26.69
N ASP A 684 21.17 29.44 26.14
CA ASP A 684 20.41 28.45 26.90
C ASP A 684 21.26 27.17 27.10
N PRO A 685 21.65 26.85 28.35
CA PRO A 685 22.47 25.68 28.64
C PRO A 685 21.65 24.38 28.73
N ASN A 686 20.31 24.43 28.76
CA ASN A 686 19.48 23.26 28.97
C ASN A 686 19.30 22.46 27.65
N PRO A 687 19.61 21.14 27.61
CA PRO A 687 19.48 20.33 26.40
C PRO A 687 18.01 20.01 26.09
N ARG A 688 17.30 20.91 25.39
CA ARG A 688 15.86 20.79 25.07
C ARG A 688 15.50 19.74 24.01
N ASP A 689 16.45 19.23 23.23
CA ASP A 689 16.19 18.18 22.23
C ASP A 689 15.58 16.94 22.90
N PRO A 690 14.44 16.40 22.41
CA PRO A 690 13.82 15.21 22.98
C PRO A 690 14.73 13.97 23.09
N LYS A 691 15.88 13.94 22.38
CA LYS A 691 16.91 12.90 22.56
C LYS A 691 17.54 12.93 23.96
N PHE A 692 17.58 14.10 24.59
CA PHE A 692 18.15 14.33 25.92
C PHE A 692 17.10 14.43 27.04
N ARG A 693 15.84 14.05 26.82
CA ARG A 693 14.81 13.94 27.88
C ARG A 693 15.18 12.97 29.03
N LYS A 694 16.23 12.16 28.88
CA LYS A 694 16.85 11.32 29.92
C LYS A 694 18.25 11.77 30.37
N ALA A 695 18.65 12.98 30.00
CA ALA A 695 19.91 13.60 30.43
C ALA A 695 19.70 14.52 31.64
N SER A 696 20.77 14.85 32.35
CA SER A 696 20.72 15.86 33.40
C SER A 696 20.45 17.26 32.82
N PRO A 697 19.47 18.02 33.32
CA PRO A 697 19.35 19.42 32.96
C PRO A 697 20.58 20.19 33.47
N VAL A 698 21.07 21.13 32.66
CA VAL A 698 22.14 22.04 33.09
C VAL A 698 21.52 23.18 33.89
N TYR A 699 22.13 23.53 35.01
CA TYR A 699 21.65 24.57 35.91
C TYR A 699 21.68 25.96 35.25
N SER A 700 20.62 26.74 35.47
CA SER A 700 20.55 28.18 35.16
C SER A 700 19.64 28.90 36.16
N ASP A 701 19.91 30.16 36.45
CA ASP A 701 19.20 30.91 37.50
C ASP A 701 17.73 31.23 37.13
N LYS A 702 17.37 31.10 35.85
CA LYS A 702 15.98 31.22 35.35
C LYS A 702 15.16 29.92 35.45
N MET A 703 15.76 28.79 35.81
CA MET A 703 15.13 27.47 35.63
C MET A 703 13.78 27.33 36.36
N PRO A 704 12.70 26.88 35.69
CA PRO A 704 11.39 26.71 36.32
C PRO A 704 11.40 25.74 37.50
N LYS A 705 10.74 26.18 38.58
CA LYS A 705 10.39 25.34 39.74
C LYS A 705 9.27 24.39 39.30
N LEU A 706 9.64 23.13 38.99
CA LEU A 706 8.68 22.10 38.63
C LEU A 706 7.65 21.93 39.76
N PHE A 707 6.36 21.96 39.43
CA PHE A 707 5.29 21.74 40.40
C PHE A 707 5.40 20.32 41.00
N LYS A 708 5.19 20.22 42.31
CA LYS A 708 5.09 18.92 43.02
C LYS A 708 3.85 18.18 42.54
N GLY A 709 4.00 17.25 41.59
CA GLY A 709 2.84 16.58 40.96
C GLY A 709 3.16 15.40 40.03
N GLN A 710 4.26 14.68 40.23
CA GLN A 710 4.65 13.52 39.40
C GLN A 710 5.19 12.33 40.21
N GLU A 711 4.50 11.94 41.29
CA GLU A 711 4.87 10.74 42.08
C GLU A 711 4.55 9.41 41.36
N SER A 712 3.91 9.44 40.18
CA SER A 712 3.41 8.28 39.44
C SER A 712 4.35 7.71 38.34
N TYR A 713 5.63 8.06 38.35
CA TYR A 713 6.60 7.55 37.35
C TYR A 713 7.30 6.23 37.73
N THR A 714 7.18 5.79 38.99
CA THR A 714 8.01 4.71 39.55
C THR A 714 7.65 3.30 39.05
N GLU A 715 6.43 3.08 38.53
CA GLU A 715 5.94 1.74 38.12
C GLU A 715 5.94 1.47 36.60
N ARG A 716 6.30 2.44 35.73
CA ARG A 716 6.39 2.20 34.26
C ARG A 716 7.75 1.68 33.79
N ASN A 717 8.42 0.86 34.60
CA ASN A 717 9.66 0.17 34.24
C ASN A 717 9.42 -1.07 33.36
N GLN A 718 8.91 -0.87 32.12
CA GLN A 718 9.07 -1.87 31.05
C GLN A 718 8.80 -1.37 29.62
N THR A 719 7.89 -0.42 29.41
CA THR A 719 7.67 0.16 28.07
C THR A 719 8.64 1.31 27.81
N GLN A 720 9.58 1.08 26.88
CA GLN A 720 10.45 2.15 26.38
C GLN A 720 9.59 3.31 25.87
N GLY A 721 9.83 4.52 26.39
CA GLY A 721 9.20 5.76 25.91
C GLY A 721 9.64 6.07 24.48
N LYS A 722 9.01 5.43 23.50
CA LYS A 722 9.27 5.62 22.07
C LYS A 722 9.03 7.08 21.71
N ARG A 723 10.02 7.76 21.13
CA ARG A 723 9.84 9.11 20.56
C ARG A 723 8.66 9.07 19.59
N VAL A 724 7.84 10.11 19.60
CA VAL A 724 6.71 10.22 18.68
C VAL A 724 7.27 10.26 17.25
N THR A 725 6.62 9.54 16.35
CA THR A 725 6.98 9.50 14.93
C THR A 725 5.77 9.79 14.08
N LYS A 726 5.94 10.61 13.04
CA LYS A 726 4.87 11.00 12.13
C LYS A 726 5.25 10.59 10.71
N SER A 727 4.36 9.87 10.02
CA SER A 727 4.54 9.59 8.59
C SER A 727 4.45 10.90 7.82
N ILE A 728 5.53 11.24 7.12
CA ILE A 728 5.62 12.41 6.25
C ILE A 728 5.89 11.95 4.82
N ARG A 729 5.12 12.50 3.88
CA ARG A 729 5.36 12.32 2.45
C ARG A 729 6.63 13.07 2.07
N LEU A 730 7.60 12.36 1.52
CA LEU A 730 8.88 12.96 1.12
C LEU A 730 8.73 13.87 -0.11
N SER A 731 9.68 14.79 -0.29
CA SER A 731 9.77 15.70 -1.44
C SER A 731 10.90 15.32 -2.39
N ARG A 732 10.96 15.95 -3.58
CA ARG A 732 12.12 15.85 -4.50
C ARG A 732 13.48 16.13 -3.90
N PHE A 733 13.57 16.80 -2.75
CA PHE A 733 14.83 17.12 -2.07
C PHE A 733 15.24 16.09 -1.00
N ALA A 734 14.51 14.99 -0.84
CA ALA A 734 14.80 14.00 0.20
C ALA A 734 16.14 13.29 -0.02
N ALA A 735 16.91 13.06 1.05
CA ALA A 735 18.14 12.26 1.05
C ALA A 735 17.89 10.74 1.04
N HIS A 736 16.78 10.29 0.43
CA HIS A 736 16.25 8.93 0.58
C HIS A 736 16.04 8.24 -0.77
N ASN A 737 16.73 7.12 -0.98
CA ASN A 737 16.79 6.41 -2.27
C ASN A 737 15.42 6.01 -2.84
N ALA A 738 14.37 5.85 -2.04
CA ALA A 738 13.05 5.45 -2.54
C ALA A 738 12.35 6.52 -3.39
N PHE A 739 12.93 7.71 -3.56
CA PHE A 739 12.44 8.76 -4.46
C PHE A 739 13.24 8.87 -5.76
N HIS A 740 14.41 8.22 -5.80
CA HIS A 740 15.51 8.61 -6.67
C HIS A 740 16.05 7.36 -7.37
N HIS A 741 15.37 7.03 -8.47
CA HIS A 741 15.74 5.96 -9.40
C HIS A 741 15.96 6.51 -10.83
N CYS A 742 16.53 7.72 -10.93
CA CYS A 742 16.99 8.27 -12.21
C CYS A 742 18.47 7.89 -12.47
N GLU A 743 18.88 7.88 -13.72
CA GLU A 743 20.23 7.43 -14.12
C GLU A 743 21.35 8.22 -13.41
N GLN A 744 21.13 9.51 -13.16
CA GLN A 744 22.09 10.41 -12.50
C GLN A 744 22.32 10.03 -11.02
N CYS A 745 21.28 9.66 -10.27
CA CYS A 745 21.44 9.25 -8.87
C CYS A 745 21.83 7.78 -8.71
N HIS A 746 21.54 6.92 -9.69
CA HIS A 746 22.10 5.56 -9.73
C HIS A 746 23.64 5.60 -9.80
N GLN A 747 24.22 6.48 -10.62
CA GLN A 747 25.69 6.71 -10.63
C GLN A 747 26.24 7.21 -9.27
N TYR A 748 25.43 7.93 -8.49
CA TYR A 748 25.81 8.37 -7.14
C TYR A 748 25.76 7.25 -6.09
N CYS A 749 24.98 6.17 -6.32
CA CYS A 749 24.69 5.15 -5.31
C CYS A 749 25.31 3.78 -5.58
N GLU A 750 25.13 3.22 -6.78
CA GLU A 750 25.36 1.80 -7.03
C GLU A 750 26.72 1.48 -7.65
N ALA A 751 27.18 0.25 -7.44
CA ALA A 751 28.26 -0.32 -8.23
C ALA A 751 27.81 -0.46 -9.69
N VAL A 752 28.66 -0.06 -10.62
CA VAL A 752 28.60 -0.51 -12.02
C VAL A 752 28.56 -2.05 -12.05
N PRO A 753 27.84 -2.70 -12.98
CA PRO A 753 27.78 -4.16 -13.06
C PRO A 753 29.16 -4.83 -12.97
N THR A 754 29.20 -6.01 -12.36
CA THR A 754 30.39 -6.63 -11.71
C THR A 754 31.61 -6.91 -12.59
N THR A 755 31.57 -6.59 -13.88
CA THR A 755 32.71 -6.60 -14.81
C THR A 755 33.57 -5.32 -14.73
N GLN A 756 33.07 -4.22 -14.14
CA GLN A 756 33.84 -2.99 -13.93
C GLN A 756 33.61 -2.45 -12.51
N LEU A 757 34.45 -2.85 -11.57
CA LEU A 757 34.53 -2.18 -10.26
C LEU A 757 34.99 -0.73 -10.47
N SER A 758 34.29 0.24 -9.88
CA SER A 758 34.73 1.64 -9.81
C SER A 758 36.16 1.69 -9.27
N GLU A 759 37.11 2.15 -10.10
CA GLU A 759 38.51 2.26 -9.68
C GLU A 759 38.61 3.22 -8.49
N CYS A 760 39.02 2.67 -7.34
CA CYS A 760 39.04 3.37 -6.07
C CYS A 760 40.40 3.16 -5.42
N SER A 761 41.12 4.27 -5.29
CA SER A 761 42.47 4.37 -4.77
C SER A 761 42.46 4.38 -3.24
N LEU A 762 43.50 3.79 -2.63
CA LEU A 762 43.73 3.80 -1.19
C LEU A 762 44.93 4.70 -0.90
N HIS A 763 44.70 5.74 -0.12
CA HIS A 763 45.72 6.69 0.31
C HIS A 763 45.83 6.73 1.83
N ALA A 764 47.06 6.95 2.32
CA ALA A 764 47.30 7.31 3.70
C ALA A 764 47.37 8.85 3.84
N PHE A 765 46.76 9.37 4.89
CA PHE A 765 46.94 10.75 5.38
C PHE A 765 47.42 10.66 6.83
N THR A 766 48.43 11.44 7.20
CA THR A 766 49.13 11.25 8.47
C THR A 766 49.37 12.60 9.17
N PHE A 767 49.13 12.67 10.47
CA PHE A 767 49.36 13.88 11.29
C PHE A 767 49.62 13.53 12.77
N CYS A 768 50.34 14.39 13.49
CA CYS A 768 50.57 14.23 14.92
C CYS A 768 49.46 14.90 15.75
N SER A 769 48.74 14.15 16.58
CA SER A 769 47.77 14.72 17.54
C SER A 769 48.35 14.73 18.96
N SER A 770 48.41 15.91 19.57
CA SER A 770 48.90 16.10 20.94
C SER A 770 48.03 15.42 22.01
N MET A 771 46.76 15.16 21.71
CA MET A 771 45.82 14.45 22.61
C MET A 771 46.01 12.93 22.59
N LEU A 772 46.54 12.39 21.49
CA LEU A 772 46.82 10.95 21.34
C LEU A 772 48.30 10.61 21.62
N GLY A 773 49.20 11.60 21.56
CA GLY A 773 50.62 11.47 21.88
C GLY A 773 51.47 10.81 20.79
N GLU A 774 50.85 10.42 19.68
CA GLU A 774 51.45 9.62 18.59
C GLU A 774 51.11 10.20 17.20
N GLU A 775 51.78 9.65 16.19
CA GLU A 775 51.50 9.93 14.78
C GLU A 775 50.28 9.12 14.31
N VAL A 776 49.21 9.82 13.92
CA VAL A 776 47.93 9.22 13.55
C VAL A 776 47.86 9.04 12.04
N GLN A 777 47.84 7.79 11.58
CA GLN A 777 47.60 7.44 10.19
C GLN A 777 46.10 7.15 9.94
N LEU A 778 45.49 7.93 9.07
CA LEU A 778 44.14 7.72 8.54
C LEU A 778 44.20 7.10 7.14
N GLN A 779 43.23 6.24 6.84
CA GLN A 779 43.11 5.59 5.52
C GLN A 779 41.91 6.17 4.76
N PHE A 780 42.16 6.68 3.56
CA PHE A 780 41.14 7.19 2.64
C PHE A 780 40.96 6.23 1.46
N PHE A 781 39.73 5.78 1.24
CA PHE A 781 39.31 5.20 -0.04
C PHE A 781 38.63 6.27 -0.87
N ILE A 782 39.23 6.62 -2.02
CA ILE A 782 38.80 7.71 -2.89
C ILE A 782 38.40 7.11 -4.25
N PRO A 783 37.16 7.28 -4.73
CA PRO A 783 36.80 6.94 -6.11
C PRO A 783 37.47 7.93 -7.07
N LYS A 784 38.07 7.47 -8.18
CA LYS A 784 38.82 8.34 -9.13
C LYS A 784 38.07 9.63 -9.53
N ALA A 785 36.75 9.53 -9.74
CA ALA A 785 35.90 10.68 -10.08
C ALA A 785 35.85 11.81 -9.02
N LYS A 786 36.37 11.58 -7.81
CA LYS A 786 36.43 12.56 -6.71
C LYS A 786 37.86 12.95 -6.31
N GLU A 787 38.90 12.39 -6.93
CA GLU A 787 40.32 12.75 -6.68
C GLU A 787 40.60 14.25 -6.93
N GLN A 788 39.82 14.92 -7.77
CA GLN A 788 39.88 16.37 -8.02
C GLN A 788 39.69 17.25 -6.76
N HIS A 789 39.14 16.71 -5.67
CA HIS A 789 38.95 17.41 -4.40
C HIS A 789 40.18 17.32 -3.47
N PHE A 790 41.27 16.70 -3.92
CA PHE A 790 42.42 16.34 -3.08
C PHE A 790 43.76 16.78 -3.72
N VAL A 791 44.81 16.85 -2.92
CA VAL A 791 46.19 17.06 -3.34
C VAL A 791 47.00 15.82 -2.94
N PHE A 792 47.72 15.26 -3.90
CA PHE A 792 48.55 14.07 -3.73
C PHE A 792 49.99 14.41 -4.05
N SER A 793 50.93 13.74 -3.39
CA SER A 793 52.35 14.00 -3.60
C SER A 793 52.80 13.65 -5.01
N HIS A 794 54.00 14.10 -5.40
CA HIS A 794 54.58 13.83 -6.73
C HIS A 794 54.71 12.33 -7.09
N GLN A 795 54.57 11.42 -6.12
CA GLN A 795 54.56 9.96 -6.33
C GLN A 795 53.14 9.35 -6.37
N GLY A 796 52.09 10.14 -6.15
CA GLY A 796 50.68 9.74 -6.23
C GLY A 796 50.17 8.85 -5.09
N SER A 797 51.05 8.31 -4.24
CA SER A 797 50.69 7.37 -3.18
C SER A 797 50.12 8.03 -1.92
N HIS A 798 50.71 9.14 -1.47
CA HIS A 798 50.35 9.83 -0.23
C HIS A 798 49.37 10.99 -0.49
N LEU A 799 48.38 11.13 0.40
CA LEU A 799 47.46 12.26 0.41
C LEU A 799 48.07 13.40 1.23
N GLU A 800 48.25 14.57 0.61
CA GLU A 800 48.84 15.75 1.24
C GLU A 800 47.76 16.67 1.83
N SER A 801 46.65 16.90 1.12
CA SER A 801 45.53 17.69 1.63
C SER A 801 44.20 17.42 0.91
N LEU A 802 43.11 17.81 1.56
CA LEU A 802 41.79 18.01 0.98
C LEU A 802 41.70 19.50 0.58
N ARG A 803 41.35 19.78 -0.68
CA ARG A 803 41.37 21.15 -1.23
C ARG A 803 40.32 22.03 -0.57
N LEU A 804 40.74 23.16 0.01
CA LEU A 804 39.83 24.15 0.59
C LEU A 804 39.64 25.36 -0.34
N PRO A 805 38.41 25.86 -0.52
CA PRO A 805 38.15 27.06 -1.31
C PRO A 805 38.52 28.33 -0.53
N LEU A 806 38.41 29.48 -1.19
CA LEU A 806 38.61 30.77 -0.54
C LEU A 806 37.31 31.32 0.03
N VAL A 807 37.40 32.09 1.12
CA VAL A 807 36.28 32.87 1.69
C VAL A 807 35.65 33.77 0.62
N SER A 808 36.50 34.36 -0.24
CA SER A 808 36.13 35.23 -1.36
C SER A 808 35.48 34.51 -2.55
N THR A 809 35.53 33.17 -2.63
CA THR A 809 34.91 32.41 -3.74
C THR A 809 33.39 32.64 -3.75
N LYS A 810 32.87 33.14 -4.88
CA LYS A 810 31.44 33.39 -5.12
C LYS A 810 30.95 32.63 -6.35
N ASN A 811 30.87 31.31 -6.24
CA ASN A 811 30.22 30.46 -7.24
C ASN A 811 28.90 29.92 -6.64
N PRO A 812 27.72 30.23 -7.19
CA PRO A 812 26.42 29.77 -6.67
C PRO A 812 26.14 28.27 -6.91
N ASP A 813 27.01 27.55 -7.62
CA ASP A 813 26.87 26.11 -7.88
C ASP A 813 27.92 25.24 -7.19
N LEU A 814 28.82 25.84 -6.40
CA LEU A 814 29.79 25.13 -5.57
C LEU A 814 29.52 25.41 -4.09
N LEU A 815 29.40 24.35 -3.28
CA LEU A 815 29.40 24.45 -1.82
C LEU A 815 30.83 24.44 -1.28
N LYS A 816 31.10 25.25 -0.25
CA LYS A 816 32.46 25.46 0.24
C LYS A 816 32.90 24.44 1.28
N SER A 817 31.97 24.01 2.13
CA SER A 817 32.26 23.24 3.34
C SER A 817 32.17 21.73 3.08
N PRO A 818 33.23 20.95 3.34
CA PRO A 818 33.19 19.50 3.26
C PRO A 818 32.15 18.92 4.24
N ILE A 819 31.33 17.97 3.76
CA ILE A 819 30.35 17.26 4.59
C ILE A 819 30.96 15.96 5.10
N PHE A 820 31.04 15.83 6.43
CA PHE A 820 31.41 14.60 7.11
C PHE A 820 30.18 13.95 7.75
N THR A 821 29.98 12.67 7.48
CA THR A 821 28.95 11.83 8.14
C THR A 821 29.64 10.75 8.97
N PRO A 822 29.65 10.84 10.30
CA PRO A 822 30.12 9.77 11.17
C PRO A 822 29.11 8.61 11.11
N THR A 823 29.59 7.38 10.87
CA THR A 823 28.70 6.23 10.71
C THR A 823 28.28 5.60 12.04
N THR A 824 27.12 4.95 12.03
CA THR A 824 26.54 4.31 13.22
C THR A 824 26.14 2.85 12.99
N GLY A 825 26.83 2.14 12.09
CA GLY A 825 26.50 0.76 11.71
C GLY A 825 25.23 0.62 10.86
N ARG A 826 24.93 1.60 10.00
CA ARG A 826 23.66 1.73 9.26
C ARG A 826 23.80 1.65 7.73
N GLN A 827 24.79 0.92 7.22
CA GLN A 827 25.11 0.86 5.78
C GLN A 827 23.91 0.65 4.83
N GLU A 828 22.88 -0.11 5.24
CA GLU A 828 21.69 -0.40 4.42
C GLU A 828 20.52 0.59 4.59
N HIS A 829 20.56 1.45 5.61
CA HIS A 829 19.38 2.24 6.04
C HIS A 829 19.64 3.74 6.24
N GLY A 830 20.92 4.11 6.36
CA GLY A 830 21.39 5.49 6.44
C GLY A 830 21.18 6.26 5.13
N LEU A 831 21.10 7.57 5.25
CA LEU A 831 20.63 8.50 4.24
C LEU A 831 21.80 9.23 3.58
N LEU A 832 22.64 8.44 2.90
CA LEU A 832 23.93 8.89 2.38
C LEU A 832 23.85 9.37 0.93
N ASN A 833 22.68 9.24 0.28
CA ASN A 833 22.43 9.80 -1.05
C ASN A 833 22.00 11.26 -0.93
N LEU A 834 22.97 12.17 -1.03
CA LEU A 834 22.71 13.60 -0.98
C LEU A 834 22.42 14.21 -2.35
N PHE A 835 22.52 13.46 -3.46
CA PHE A 835 22.47 14.02 -4.84
C PHE A 835 21.30 14.97 -5.07
N HIS A 836 20.08 14.55 -4.72
CA HIS A 836 18.87 15.37 -4.90
C HIS A 836 18.64 16.40 -3.78
N ALA A 837 19.11 16.13 -2.55
CA ALA A 837 19.16 17.13 -1.49
C ALA A 837 20.10 18.30 -1.86
N MET A 838 21.09 18.03 -2.71
CA MET A 838 22.08 18.99 -3.21
C MET A 838 21.74 19.53 -4.62
N GLU A 839 20.57 19.19 -5.17
CA GLU A 839 20.11 19.60 -6.51
C GLU A 839 21.08 19.22 -7.65
N GLY A 840 21.88 18.17 -7.47
CA GLY A 840 22.93 17.77 -8.41
C GLY A 840 24.21 18.62 -8.36
N ALA A 841 24.31 19.62 -7.48
CA ALA A 841 25.50 20.45 -7.33
C ALA A 841 26.71 19.64 -6.83
N THR A 842 27.92 20.07 -7.20
CA THR A 842 29.16 19.40 -6.80
C THR A 842 29.47 19.65 -5.33
N HIS A 843 29.82 18.59 -4.60
CA HIS A 843 30.04 18.63 -3.16
C HIS A 843 30.98 17.51 -2.70
N LEU A 844 31.79 17.81 -1.69
CA LEU A 844 32.66 16.84 -1.02
C LEU A 844 31.89 16.20 0.15
N HIS A 845 31.54 14.92 0.03
CA HIS A 845 30.91 14.13 1.10
C HIS A 845 31.79 12.93 1.47
N ILE A 846 32.11 12.83 2.75
CA ILE A 846 33.05 11.87 3.33
C ILE A 846 32.31 11.08 4.41
N LEU A 847 32.27 9.76 4.26
CA LEU A 847 31.74 8.84 5.25
C LEU A 847 32.87 8.43 6.20
N VAL A 848 32.68 8.66 7.49
CA VAL A 848 33.71 8.38 8.51
C VAL A 848 33.37 7.08 9.21
N VAL A 849 34.01 6.01 8.74
CA VAL A 849 33.73 4.61 9.09
C VAL A 849 34.72 4.06 10.11
N LYS A 850 34.23 3.22 11.01
CA LYS A 850 35.09 2.35 11.81
C LYS A 850 35.73 1.27 10.93
N GLN A 851 36.89 0.76 11.33
CA GLN A 851 37.65 -0.20 10.51
C GLN A 851 36.86 -1.48 10.18
N PHE A 852 36.09 -2.01 11.14
CA PHE A 852 35.23 -3.19 10.91
C PHE A 852 33.97 -2.88 10.06
N GLU A 853 33.54 -1.61 10.01
CA GLU A 853 32.40 -1.18 9.19
C GLU A 853 32.79 -0.99 7.71
N MET A 854 34.07 -0.71 7.42
CA MET A 854 34.56 -0.39 6.07
C MET A 854 34.14 -1.39 4.98
N PRO A 855 34.25 -2.73 5.13
CA PRO A 855 33.84 -3.67 4.09
C PRO A 855 32.33 -3.60 3.79
N HIS A 856 31.52 -3.30 4.81
CA HIS A 856 30.07 -3.17 4.70
C HIS A 856 29.70 -1.88 3.96
N TYR A 857 30.32 -0.75 4.33
CA TYR A 857 30.09 0.53 3.64
C TYR A 857 30.63 0.52 2.21
N ARG A 858 31.77 -0.12 1.94
CA ARG A 858 32.30 -0.31 0.57
C ARG A 858 31.38 -1.14 -0.33
N LYS A 859 30.64 -2.11 0.24
CA LYS A 859 29.65 -2.92 -0.49
C LYS A 859 28.41 -2.10 -0.90
N TYR A 860 27.90 -1.25 0.00
CA TYR A 860 26.64 -0.53 -0.22
C TYR A 860 26.78 0.89 -0.79
N TRP A 861 27.94 1.52 -0.63
CA TRP A 861 28.23 2.90 -1.06
C TRP A 861 29.61 3.00 -1.74
N PRO A 862 29.85 2.29 -2.85
CA PRO A 862 31.17 2.18 -3.50
C PRO A 862 31.67 3.50 -4.14
N ASN A 863 30.77 4.44 -4.43
CA ASN A 863 31.09 5.72 -5.09
C ASN A 863 31.20 6.89 -4.09
N HIS A 864 31.23 6.59 -2.78
CA HIS A 864 31.49 7.53 -1.69
C HIS A 864 32.96 7.50 -1.27
N ILE A 865 33.44 8.60 -0.69
CA ILE A 865 34.75 8.63 -0.06
C ILE A 865 34.61 8.04 1.34
N LEU A 866 35.39 7.02 1.65
CA LEU A 866 35.44 6.42 2.98
C LEU A 866 36.71 6.87 3.70
N LEU A 867 36.55 7.62 4.78
CA LEU A 867 37.60 7.84 5.77
C LEU A 867 37.50 6.75 6.83
N VAL A 868 38.52 5.89 6.92
CA VAL A 868 38.57 4.78 7.86
C VAL A 868 39.35 5.17 9.11
N LEU A 869 38.71 5.04 10.28
CA LEU A 869 39.34 5.29 11.58
C LEU A 869 40.25 4.10 12.00
N PRO A 870 41.37 4.36 12.70
CA PRO A 870 42.25 3.33 13.25
C PRO A 870 41.54 2.31 14.15
N ALA A 871 42.13 1.11 14.26
CA ALA A 871 41.56 -0.04 14.96
C ALA A 871 41.13 0.26 16.41
N MET A 872 41.86 1.12 17.12
CA MET A 872 41.58 1.56 18.49
C MET A 872 40.21 2.25 18.66
N PHE A 873 39.62 2.78 17.57
CA PHE A 873 38.31 3.44 17.59
C PHE A 873 37.15 2.50 17.23
N ASN A 874 37.40 1.21 16.99
CA ASN A 874 36.35 0.23 16.70
C ASN A 874 35.34 0.11 17.86
N SER A 875 35.80 0.07 19.11
CA SER A 875 34.93 0.05 20.29
C SER A 875 34.36 1.42 20.66
N ALA A 876 35.08 2.51 20.34
CA ALA A 876 34.82 3.87 20.81
C ALA A 876 33.44 4.47 20.46
N GLY A 877 33.02 5.47 21.23
CA GLY A 877 31.77 6.21 21.04
C GLY A 877 31.79 7.19 19.86
N VAL A 878 30.65 7.82 19.58
CA VAL A 878 30.53 8.82 18.49
C VAL A 878 31.31 10.12 18.79
N GLY A 879 31.69 10.36 20.05
CA GLY A 879 32.63 11.42 20.43
C GLY A 879 33.98 11.29 19.73
N ALA A 880 34.55 10.07 19.68
CA ALA A 880 35.79 9.79 18.95
C ALA A 880 35.70 10.11 17.46
N ALA A 881 34.58 9.77 16.81
CA ALA A 881 34.40 10.08 15.38
C ALA A 881 34.37 11.60 15.12
N ARG A 882 33.64 12.39 15.92
CA ARG A 882 33.64 13.86 15.80
C ARG A 882 34.98 14.50 16.18
N PHE A 883 35.68 13.95 17.17
CA PHE A 883 37.05 14.35 17.52
C PHE A 883 37.99 14.15 16.31
N MET A 884 38.04 12.94 15.74
CA MET A 884 38.91 12.65 14.61
C MET A 884 38.59 13.47 13.35
N ILE A 885 37.30 13.76 13.08
CA ILE A 885 36.89 14.69 12.02
C ILE A 885 37.45 16.09 12.26
N LYS A 886 37.34 16.60 13.50
CA LYS A 886 37.78 17.96 13.84
C LYS A 886 39.31 18.10 13.77
N GLU A 887 40.04 17.14 14.34
CA GLU A 887 41.51 17.10 14.29
C GLU A 887 42.01 17.09 12.84
N LEU A 888 41.56 16.12 12.04
CA LEU A 888 41.88 16.02 10.61
C LEU A 888 41.62 17.35 9.88
N SER A 889 40.45 17.96 10.12
CA SER A 889 40.04 19.16 9.42
C SER A 889 40.85 20.39 9.83
N TYR A 890 41.32 20.46 11.09
CA TYR A 890 42.23 21.50 11.55
C TYR A 890 43.63 21.34 10.93
N HIS A 891 44.21 20.12 10.97
CA HIS A 891 45.50 19.87 10.33
C HIS A 891 45.44 20.14 8.81
N ASN A 892 44.34 19.76 8.16
CA ASN A 892 44.11 20.06 6.76
C ASN A 892 44.01 21.57 6.46
N LEU A 893 43.39 22.36 7.35
CA LEU A 893 43.33 23.81 7.20
C LEU A 893 44.73 24.43 7.23
N GLU A 894 45.61 24.01 8.14
CA GLU A 894 46.99 24.52 8.16
C GLU A 894 47.83 24.04 6.97
N LEU A 895 47.62 22.82 6.47
CA LEU A 895 48.29 22.33 5.26
C LEU A 895 47.87 23.11 4.01
N GLU A 896 46.57 23.35 3.82
CA GLU A 896 46.07 24.21 2.73
C GLU A 896 46.49 25.67 2.89
N ARG A 897 46.56 26.19 4.12
CA ARG A 897 47.09 27.53 4.40
C ARG A 897 48.54 27.66 3.96
N ASN A 898 49.42 26.71 4.34
CA ASN A 898 50.81 26.71 3.89
C ASN A 898 50.89 26.65 2.35
N ARG A 899 50.20 25.69 1.72
CA ARG A 899 50.22 25.46 0.26
C ARG A 899 49.63 26.61 -0.56
N LEU A 900 48.74 27.41 0.01
CA LEU A 900 48.15 28.61 -0.63
C LEU A 900 48.93 29.90 -0.30
N GLU A 901 49.63 29.96 0.84
CA GLU A 901 50.53 31.05 1.20
C GLU A 901 51.76 31.10 0.28
N GLU A 902 52.31 29.94 -0.09
CA GLU A 902 53.30 29.81 -1.19
C GLU A 902 52.79 30.36 -2.53
N GLN A 903 51.46 30.42 -2.71
CA GLN A 903 50.78 30.94 -3.91
C GLN A 903 50.30 32.39 -3.73
N GLY A 904 50.69 33.06 -2.64
CA GLY A 904 50.38 34.47 -2.36
C GLY A 904 49.01 34.74 -1.72
N VAL A 905 48.28 33.69 -1.31
CA VAL A 905 47.00 33.81 -0.59
C VAL A 905 47.25 34.01 0.90
N LYS A 906 46.48 34.86 1.59
CA LYS A 906 46.61 35.02 3.04
C LYS A 906 45.95 33.85 3.77
N ARG A 907 46.55 33.35 4.85
CA ARG A 907 45.99 32.25 5.68
C ARG A 907 44.53 32.43 6.10
N GLN A 908 44.14 33.68 6.38
CA GLN A 908 42.78 34.09 6.76
C GLN A 908 41.74 34.01 5.63
N ASP A 909 42.18 33.97 4.36
CA ASP A 909 41.30 33.94 3.19
C ASP A 909 40.93 32.49 2.77
N VAL A 910 41.53 31.47 3.40
CA VAL A 910 41.22 30.04 3.22
C VAL A 910 39.99 29.66 4.06
N TRP A 911 39.06 28.87 3.50
CA TRP A 911 37.78 28.54 4.13
C TRP A 911 37.90 27.59 5.34
N PRO A 912 37.53 27.99 6.57
CA PRO A 912 37.78 27.21 7.79
C PRO A 912 36.58 26.37 8.28
N PHE A 913 35.55 26.14 7.44
CA PHE A 913 34.32 25.46 7.86
C PHE A 913 34.15 24.06 7.27
N ILE A 914 33.62 23.17 8.12
CA ILE A 914 33.16 21.83 7.76
C ILE A 914 31.70 21.64 8.22
N VAL A 915 30.99 20.71 7.60
CA VAL A 915 29.65 20.29 8.04
C VAL A 915 29.75 18.90 8.67
N MET A 916 29.25 18.73 9.88
CA MET A 916 28.99 17.41 10.48
C MET A 916 27.49 17.12 10.38
N MET A 917 27.12 15.97 9.81
CA MET A 917 25.72 15.59 9.60
C MET A 917 25.47 14.09 9.87
N ASP A 918 24.48 13.79 10.71
CA ASP A 918 24.06 12.43 11.07
C ASP A 918 23.43 11.65 9.90
N ASP A 919 23.61 10.33 9.89
CA ASP A 919 23.20 9.41 8.82
C ASP A 919 21.67 9.22 8.69
N SER A 920 20.87 10.00 9.43
CA SER A 920 19.41 9.92 9.47
C SER A 920 18.69 11.24 9.19
N CYS A 921 19.43 12.29 8.81
CA CYS A 921 18.88 13.53 8.23
C CYS A 921 18.20 13.25 6.88
N VAL A 922 16.90 13.56 6.73
CA VAL A 922 16.12 13.15 5.54
C VAL A 922 15.58 14.29 4.69
N LEU A 923 15.16 15.40 5.31
CA LEU A 923 14.53 16.53 4.65
C LEU A 923 14.83 17.83 5.40
N TRP A 924 14.74 18.93 4.64
CA TRP A 924 14.89 20.28 5.15
C TRP A 924 13.68 21.13 4.77
N ASN A 925 13.32 22.04 5.67
CA ASN A 925 12.22 22.96 5.50
C ASN A 925 12.63 24.37 5.88
N THR A 926 11.90 25.37 5.36
CA THR A 926 12.02 26.76 5.80
C THR A 926 10.64 27.32 6.17
N PHE A 927 10.61 28.27 7.09
CA PHE A 927 9.44 29.08 7.39
C PHE A 927 9.45 30.33 6.51
N GLN A 928 8.44 30.52 5.68
CA GLN A 928 8.30 31.72 4.85
C GLN A 928 7.00 32.44 5.18
N PRO A 929 7.03 33.70 5.65
CA PRO A 929 5.83 34.51 5.80
C PRO A 929 5.35 34.97 4.43
N THR A 930 4.20 34.44 3.99
CA THR A 930 3.49 34.87 2.78
C THR A 930 2.13 35.47 3.12
N ASP A 931 1.76 36.54 2.43
CA ASP A 931 0.51 37.27 2.69
C ASP A 931 -0.72 36.37 2.52
N GLY A 932 -1.39 36.07 3.63
CA GLY A 932 -2.60 35.25 3.69
C GLY A 932 -2.42 33.82 4.20
N SER A 933 -1.19 33.28 4.22
CA SER A 933 -0.91 32.00 4.90
C SER A 933 0.56 31.83 5.28
N SER A 934 0.83 31.60 6.56
CA SER A 934 2.15 31.21 7.07
C SER A 934 2.39 29.72 6.82
N GLY A 935 3.30 29.37 5.91
CA GLY A 935 3.54 28.00 5.48
C GLY A 935 4.97 27.51 5.73
N ILE A 936 5.10 26.27 6.20
CA ILE A 936 6.37 25.55 6.16
C ILE A 936 6.56 24.97 4.75
N THR A 937 7.61 25.37 4.05
CA THR A 937 7.91 24.92 2.69
C THR A 937 9.09 23.94 2.67
N ASN A 938 9.19 23.08 1.65
CA ASN A 938 10.31 22.15 1.47
C ASN A 938 11.47 22.85 0.75
N VAL A 939 12.70 22.67 1.23
CA VAL A 939 13.93 23.24 0.62
C VAL A 939 15.01 22.19 0.47
N SER A 940 15.98 22.46 -0.39
CA SER A 940 17.18 21.64 -0.58
C SER A 940 18.23 21.89 0.51
N LEU A 941 19.02 20.86 0.81
CA LEU A 941 20.24 20.99 1.61
C LEU A 941 21.23 21.97 0.96
N LYS A 942 21.28 22.03 -0.39
CA LYS A 942 22.00 23.09 -1.13
C LYS A 942 21.58 24.48 -0.63
N THR A 943 20.29 24.78 -0.61
CA THR A 943 19.76 26.08 -0.16
C THR A 943 20.10 26.38 1.30
N VAL A 944 19.95 25.40 2.20
CA VAL A 944 20.25 25.59 3.64
C VAL A 944 21.73 25.87 3.86
N LEU A 945 22.63 25.07 3.26
CA LEU A 945 24.06 25.27 3.39
C LEU A 945 24.51 26.58 2.73
N GLN A 946 24.06 26.88 1.51
CA GLN A 946 24.41 28.14 0.85
C GLN A 946 23.90 29.37 1.60
N HIS A 947 22.78 29.28 2.31
CA HIS A 947 22.39 30.33 3.25
C HIS A 947 23.42 30.45 4.37
N MET A 948 23.68 29.37 5.13
CA MET A 948 24.63 29.40 6.26
C MET A 948 26.04 29.87 5.86
N GLU A 949 26.58 29.42 4.72
CA GLU A 949 27.91 29.79 4.20
C GLU A 949 28.00 31.28 3.76
N ASN A 950 26.89 31.90 3.35
CA ASN A 950 26.86 33.32 2.95
C ASN A 950 26.51 34.28 4.10
N THR A 951 26.44 33.78 5.35
CA THR A 951 26.17 34.61 6.54
C THR A 951 27.17 35.77 6.66
N PRO A 952 26.72 37.02 6.83
CA PRO A 952 27.61 38.16 7.06
C PRO A 952 28.55 37.91 8.25
N LYS A 953 29.85 38.12 8.06
CA LYS A 953 30.90 37.87 9.07
C LYS A 953 30.93 36.41 9.60
N ILE A 954 30.54 35.41 8.79
CA ILE A 954 30.49 33.98 9.19
C ILE A 954 31.73 33.50 9.96
N SER A 955 32.93 33.95 9.59
CA SER A 955 34.21 33.61 10.24
C SER A 955 34.32 33.97 11.73
N LEU A 956 33.42 34.80 12.27
CA LEU A 956 33.34 35.15 13.70
C LEU A 956 32.37 34.26 14.49
N TYR A 957 31.62 33.38 13.82
CA TYR A 957 30.81 32.33 14.44
C TYR A 957 31.62 31.04 14.51
N ALA A 958 31.55 30.35 15.65
CA ALA A 958 32.26 29.10 15.89
C ALA A 958 31.43 27.87 15.48
N ILE A 959 30.11 27.90 15.72
CA ILE A 959 29.18 26.86 15.26
C ILE A 959 27.86 27.49 14.80
N CYS A 960 27.37 27.09 13.63
CA CYS A 960 26.03 27.39 13.13
C CYS A 960 25.24 26.10 12.93
N GLY A 961 23.93 26.12 13.17
CA GLY A 961 23.05 24.95 12.96
C GLY A 961 21.59 25.35 12.79
N VAL A 962 20.70 24.38 12.56
CA VAL A 962 19.27 24.62 12.29
C VAL A 962 18.39 24.03 13.40
N ARG A 963 17.12 24.43 13.45
CA ARG A 963 16.14 23.84 14.37
C ARG A 963 15.71 22.45 13.90
N LYS A 964 15.15 21.63 14.80
CA LYS A 964 14.47 20.39 14.43
C LYS A 964 13.03 20.63 14.00
N TRP A 965 12.49 19.72 13.20
CA TRP A 965 11.09 19.73 12.83
C TRP A 965 10.23 19.04 13.89
N SER A 966 9.12 19.70 14.25
CA SER A 966 7.98 19.11 14.96
C SER A 966 6.68 19.56 14.29
N SER A 967 5.58 18.89 14.62
CA SER A 967 4.30 19.18 13.96
C SER A 967 3.49 20.32 14.57
N SER A 968 3.79 20.81 15.78
CA SER A 968 3.18 22.05 16.29
C SER A 968 3.70 23.31 15.60
N LEU A 969 4.85 23.27 14.90
CA LEU A 969 5.37 24.37 14.08
C LEU A 969 4.39 24.80 12.97
N ALA A 970 3.53 23.90 12.48
CA ALA A 970 2.47 24.25 11.52
C ALA A 970 1.38 25.17 12.10
N HIS A 971 1.37 25.36 13.43
CA HIS A 971 0.42 26.19 14.17
C HIS A 971 1.11 27.26 15.04
N LYS A 972 2.45 27.35 15.00
CA LYS A 972 3.27 28.30 15.77
C LYS A 972 4.30 28.94 14.85
N THR A 973 4.19 30.24 14.63
CA THR A 973 5.27 31.03 14.02
C THR A 973 6.48 31.04 14.95
N PRO A 974 7.72 30.81 14.47
CA PRO A 974 8.92 31.03 15.29
C PRO A 974 8.92 32.47 15.84
N GLN A 975 9.10 32.64 17.16
CA GLN A 975 9.06 33.98 17.78
C GLN A 975 10.32 34.79 17.41
N ASP A 976 11.49 34.17 17.50
CA ASP A 976 12.77 34.75 17.08
C ASP A 976 13.36 33.97 15.88
N PRO A 977 13.96 34.64 14.88
CA PRO A 977 14.57 33.97 13.72
C PRO A 977 15.88 33.25 14.07
N PHE A 978 16.56 33.63 15.15
CA PHE A 978 17.83 33.08 15.60
C PHE A 978 17.81 32.82 17.13
N SER A 979 18.59 31.86 17.61
CA SER A 979 18.76 31.62 19.06
C SER A 979 20.16 31.11 19.42
N ARG A 980 20.57 31.30 20.68
CA ARG A 980 21.80 30.73 21.25
C ARG A 980 21.44 29.58 22.19
N CYS A 981 21.65 28.36 21.72
CA CYS A 981 21.41 27.14 22.49
C CYS A 981 22.29 26.01 21.95
N HIS A 982 22.12 24.80 22.47
CA HIS A 982 22.73 23.61 21.89
C HIS A 982 22.32 23.37 20.44
N LEU A 983 23.27 22.87 19.66
CA LEU A 983 23.11 22.43 18.28
C LEU A 983 23.35 20.93 18.15
N HIS A 984 22.57 20.26 17.30
CA HIS A 984 22.45 18.79 17.27
C HIS A 984 22.25 18.24 15.87
N ASP A 985 22.85 17.07 15.59
CA ASP A 985 22.67 16.23 14.39
C ASP A 985 23.10 16.86 13.04
N PHE A 986 23.13 18.19 12.91
CA PHE A 986 23.56 18.95 11.74
C PHE A 986 24.18 20.28 12.16
N VAL A 987 25.50 20.41 11.98
CA VAL A 987 26.27 21.62 12.36
C VAL A 987 27.31 22.02 11.31
N LEU A 988 27.42 23.31 11.06
CA LEU A 988 28.51 23.97 10.35
C LEU A 988 29.52 24.46 11.41
N LEU A 989 30.71 23.87 11.45
CA LEU A 989 31.73 24.07 12.47
C LEU A 989 32.94 24.82 11.90
N ASN A 990 33.34 25.90 12.57
CA ASN A 990 34.57 26.64 12.33
C ASN A 990 35.74 25.95 13.07
N VAL A 991 36.62 25.24 12.36
CA VAL A 991 37.73 24.52 13.02
C VAL A 991 38.82 25.47 13.52
N ASP A 992 38.90 26.68 12.95
CA ASP A 992 39.91 27.68 13.27
C ASP A 992 39.60 28.41 14.61
N LEU A 993 38.36 28.84 14.81
CA LEU A 993 37.94 29.40 16.10
C LEU A 993 37.89 28.35 17.22
N THR A 994 37.72 27.07 16.89
CA THR A 994 37.57 25.98 17.87
C THR A 994 38.84 25.18 18.12
N GLN A 995 40.03 25.62 17.66
CA GLN A 995 41.32 24.95 17.90
C GLN A 995 41.50 24.48 19.36
N ASN A 996 41.30 25.40 20.32
CA ASN A 996 41.49 25.15 21.76
C ASN A 996 40.35 24.37 22.45
N VAL A 997 39.30 24.01 21.72
CA VAL A 997 38.12 23.31 22.24
C VAL A 997 37.89 22.02 21.47
N GLN A 998 38.04 20.87 22.13
CA GLN A 998 37.92 19.56 21.49
C GLN A 998 36.67 18.80 21.96
N TYR A 999 36.08 18.03 21.03
CA TYR A 999 35.19 16.93 21.36
C TYR A 999 35.95 15.91 22.21
N ASP A 1000 35.32 15.36 23.23
CA ASP A 1000 35.92 14.31 24.05
C ASP A 1000 35.85 12.95 23.33
N LEU A 1001 37.02 12.39 23.00
CA LEU A 1001 37.15 11.10 22.35
C LEU A 1001 36.56 9.94 23.18
N ASN A 1002 36.36 10.13 24.48
CA ASN A 1002 35.81 9.15 25.40
C ASN A 1002 34.27 9.09 25.42
N ARG A 1003 33.55 10.07 24.84
CA ARG A 1003 32.08 10.19 25.00
C ARG A 1003 31.29 9.22 24.11
N TYR A 1004 30.32 8.52 24.71
CA TYR A 1004 29.35 7.66 24.01
C TYR A 1004 27.95 8.28 23.94
N ASP A 1005 27.66 9.29 24.76
CA ASP A 1005 26.41 10.05 24.78
C ASP A 1005 26.66 11.51 25.21
N CYS A 1006 25.72 12.40 24.87
CA CYS A 1006 25.74 13.83 25.22
C CYS A 1006 26.99 14.61 24.78
N GLU A 1007 27.76 14.09 23.83
CA GLU A 1007 29.01 14.65 23.33
C GLU A 1007 28.85 16.03 22.68
N GLU A 1008 27.70 16.29 22.06
CA GLU A 1008 27.33 17.61 21.54
C GLU A 1008 27.03 18.62 22.66
N VAL A 1009 26.39 18.17 23.75
CA VAL A 1009 26.02 19.03 24.90
C VAL A 1009 27.29 19.48 25.62
N ASP A 1010 28.19 18.53 25.89
CA ASP A 1010 29.52 18.76 26.46
C ASP A 1010 30.38 19.68 25.57
N PHE A 1011 30.45 19.43 24.25
CA PHE A 1011 31.17 20.29 23.31
C PHE A 1011 30.60 21.72 23.24
N ASN A 1012 29.28 21.88 23.12
CA ASN A 1012 28.63 23.19 23.07
C ASN A 1012 28.85 23.99 24.37
N LEU A 1013 28.87 23.35 25.54
CA LEU A 1013 29.22 23.99 26.82
C LEU A 1013 30.68 24.46 26.84
N ARG A 1014 31.63 23.64 26.37
CA ARG A 1014 33.06 24.03 26.25
C ARG A 1014 33.24 25.21 25.29
N VAL A 1015 32.53 25.22 24.16
CA VAL A 1015 32.59 26.31 23.16
C VAL A 1015 32.00 27.61 23.73
N ASN A 1016 30.78 27.58 24.29
CA ASN A 1016 30.16 28.78 24.86
C ASN A 1016 30.94 29.33 26.08
N SER A 1017 31.49 28.45 26.94
CA SER A 1017 32.36 28.86 28.06
C SER A 1017 33.74 29.33 27.61
N SER A 1018 34.12 29.16 26.34
CA SER A 1018 35.33 29.75 25.74
C SER A 1018 35.05 31.11 25.08
N GLY A 1019 33.89 31.73 25.33
CA GLY A 1019 33.48 33.02 24.76
C GLY A 1019 33.09 32.97 23.27
N LEU A 1020 33.02 31.77 22.67
CA LEU A 1020 32.79 31.57 21.25
C LEU A 1020 31.29 31.61 20.88
N LEU A 1021 30.97 32.16 19.70
CA LEU A 1021 29.59 32.33 19.26
C LEU A 1021 29.01 31.06 18.63
N ILE A 1022 27.88 30.60 19.17
CA ILE A 1022 27.05 29.49 18.67
C ILE A 1022 25.73 30.11 18.16
N CYS A 1023 25.24 29.74 16.97
CA CYS A 1023 24.00 30.29 16.40
C CYS A 1023 23.07 29.20 15.83
N ARG A 1024 21.82 29.13 16.32
CA ARG A 1024 20.74 28.31 15.75
C ARG A 1024 19.85 29.17 14.87
N PHE A 1025 19.69 28.76 13.61
CA PHE A 1025 18.73 29.33 12.66
C PHE A 1025 17.36 28.69 12.92
N ASN A 1026 16.42 29.45 13.48
CA ASN A 1026 15.11 28.93 13.89
C ASN A 1026 14.12 28.83 12.72
N ASN A 1027 14.35 29.57 11.63
CA ASN A 1027 13.52 29.56 10.42
C ASN A 1027 13.84 28.39 9.47
N PHE A 1028 14.86 27.58 9.75
CA PHE A 1028 15.15 26.35 9.02
C PHE A 1028 14.94 25.14 9.94
N PHE A 1029 14.32 24.09 9.40
CA PHE A 1029 14.00 22.87 10.15
C PHE A 1029 14.60 21.64 9.48
N LEU A 1030 15.22 20.78 10.28
CA LEU A 1030 15.69 19.45 9.90
C LEU A 1030 14.66 18.39 10.31
N MET A 1031 14.23 17.57 9.36
CA MET A 1031 13.52 16.31 9.64
C MET A 1031 14.52 15.15 9.78
N LYS A 1032 14.31 14.31 10.81
CA LYS A 1032 15.13 13.14 11.10
C LYS A 1032 14.32 11.85 10.96
N LYS A 1033 14.74 10.93 10.08
CA LYS A 1033 14.07 9.64 9.84
C LYS A 1033 14.18 8.72 11.06
N HIS A 1034 13.10 8.06 11.43
CA HIS A 1034 13.13 6.96 12.40
C HIS A 1034 13.78 5.72 11.75
N ILE A 1035 15.07 5.51 12.01
CA ILE A 1035 15.77 4.25 11.73
C ILE A 1035 15.72 3.38 13.00
N PRO A 1036 15.19 2.13 12.93
CA PRO A 1036 15.01 1.29 14.11
C PRO A 1036 16.32 0.68 14.65
N VAL A 1037 17.32 0.46 13.79
CA VAL A 1037 18.60 -0.21 14.07
C VAL A 1037 19.80 0.76 13.99
N GLY A 1038 20.96 0.36 14.50
CA GLY A 1038 22.19 1.16 14.49
C GLY A 1038 22.26 2.23 15.57
N GLY A 1039 23.47 2.65 15.92
CA GLY A 1039 23.79 3.58 17.01
C GLY A 1039 23.76 2.92 18.39
N LYS A 1040 23.49 3.69 19.45
CA LYS A 1040 23.59 3.28 20.88
C LYS A 1040 22.69 2.08 21.29
N LYS A 1041 21.86 1.53 20.39
CA LYS A 1041 20.98 0.39 20.65
C LYS A 1041 21.69 -0.97 20.64
N ASP A 1042 22.76 -1.11 19.87
CA ASP A 1042 23.33 -2.43 19.54
C ASP A 1042 24.50 -2.86 20.46
N PHE A 1043 24.95 -1.96 21.35
CA PHE A 1043 25.90 -2.25 22.43
C PHE A 1043 25.23 -3.02 23.59
N VAL A 1044 25.14 -4.34 23.45
CA VAL A 1044 24.65 -5.24 24.51
C VAL A 1044 25.81 -5.65 25.42
N VAL A 1045 25.84 -5.14 26.66
CA VAL A 1045 26.81 -5.55 27.69
C VAL A 1045 26.60 -7.02 28.06
N LYS A 1046 27.66 -7.83 27.99
CA LYS A 1046 27.67 -9.27 28.25
C LYS A 1046 28.82 -9.65 29.19
N PRO A 1047 28.75 -10.77 29.93
CA PRO A 1047 29.92 -11.31 30.62
C PRO A 1047 30.87 -11.95 29.59
N LYS A 1048 32.19 -11.76 29.72
CA LYS A 1048 33.14 -12.24 28.71
C LYS A 1048 33.36 -13.76 28.74
N LEU A 1049 33.46 -14.36 29.93
CA LEU A 1049 33.70 -15.81 30.13
C LEU A 1049 33.07 -16.33 31.43
N VAL A 1050 31.85 -16.87 31.36
CA VAL A 1050 31.31 -17.88 32.31
C VAL A 1050 30.26 -18.72 31.56
N GLU A 1051 30.20 -20.05 31.75
CA GLU A 1051 29.23 -20.96 31.12
C GLU A 1051 27.77 -20.83 31.61
N ILE A 1052 27.41 -19.72 32.27
CA ILE A 1052 26.06 -19.53 32.84
C ILE A 1052 25.16 -18.85 31.79
N GLU A 1053 24.25 -19.61 31.19
CA GLU A 1053 23.19 -19.13 30.27
C GLU A 1053 22.10 -18.24 30.96
N ASN A 1054 22.48 -17.40 31.93
CA ASN A 1054 21.56 -16.45 32.54
C ASN A 1054 21.20 -15.34 31.54
N LYS A 1055 20.11 -15.55 30.80
CA LYS A 1055 19.47 -14.58 29.88
C LYS A 1055 18.88 -13.34 30.58
N ALA A 1056 19.21 -13.12 31.85
CA ALA A 1056 18.83 -11.94 32.61
C ALA A 1056 19.74 -10.75 32.24
N PRO A 1057 19.19 -9.54 32.00
CA PRO A 1057 20.01 -8.37 31.69
C PRO A 1057 20.84 -7.95 32.90
N ILE A 1058 22.12 -7.66 32.67
CA ILE A 1058 23.04 -7.17 33.69
C ILE A 1058 22.55 -5.81 34.21
N SER A 1059 22.49 -5.64 35.53
CA SER A 1059 22.09 -4.36 36.14
C SER A 1059 23.20 -3.32 35.92
N PRO A 1060 22.89 -2.06 35.59
CA PRO A 1060 23.88 -0.98 35.54
C PRO A 1060 24.67 -0.79 36.86
N SER A 1061 24.16 -1.27 38.00
CA SER A 1061 24.89 -1.28 39.27
C SER A 1061 26.01 -2.32 39.35
N GLN A 1062 26.15 -3.20 38.35
CA GLN A 1062 27.22 -4.20 38.22
C GLN A 1062 28.28 -3.78 37.18
N TYR A 1063 28.12 -2.61 36.55
CA TYR A 1063 29.11 -2.05 35.61
C TYR A 1063 30.37 -1.50 36.31
N VAL A 1064 30.35 -1.51 37.64
CA VAL A 1064 31.38 -1.01 38.55
C VAL A 1064 31.54 -2.00 39.70
N CYS A 1065 32.78 -2.30 40.07
CA CYS A 1065 33.14 -3.15 41.20
C CYS A 1065 34.16 -2.44 42.12
N ALA A 1066 34.54 -3.07 43.24
CA ALA A 1066 35.68 -2.61 44.04
C ALA A 1066 37.01 -2.98 43.33
N PRO A 1067 38.11 -2.22 43.49
CA PRO A 1067 39.37 -2.46 42.79
C PRO A 1067 39.91 -3.89 42.89
N ASP A 1068 39.77 -4.49 44.08
CA ASP A 1068 40.39 -5.75 44.43
C ASP A 1068 39.34 -6.91 44.44
N SER A 1069 38.34 -6.86 43.55
CA SER A 1069 37.17 -7.76 43.54
C SER A 1069 37.15 -8.78 42.40
N GLU A 1070 37.03 -10.06 42.74
CA GLU A 1070 36.88 -11.20 41.81
C GLU A 1070 35.48 -11.27 41.14
N GLN A 1071 35.02 -10.19 40.50
CA GLN A 1071 33.73 -10.13 39.82
C GLN A 1071 33.81 -10.44 38.32
N THR A 1072 32.69 -10.89 37.75
CA THR A 1072 32.56 -11.26 36.35
C THR A 1072 32.86 -10.09 35.42
N LEU A 1073 33.92 -10.21 34.63
CA LEU A 1073 34.36 -9.19 33.68
C LEU A 1073 33.38 -9.02 32.52
N LEU A 1074 33.12 -7.77 32.17
CA LEU A 1074 32.16 -7.38 31.13
C LEU A 1074 32.86 -7.09 29.80
N ASP A 1075 32.27 -7.59 28.72
CA ASP A 1075 32.69 -7.36 27.35
C ASP A 1075 32.12 -6.01 26.83
N ALA A 1076 32.58 -4.92 27.45
CA ALA A 1076 32.20 -3.55 27.10
C ALA A 1076 33.25 -2.52 27.59
N PRO A 1077 33.50 -1.42 26.87
CA PRO A 1077 34.52 -0.43 27.24
C PRO A 1077 34.26 0.31 28.56
N ALA A 1078 35.33 0.62 29.28
CA ALA A 1078 35.31 1.28 30.59
C ALA A 1078 34.47 2.59 30.59
N GLN A 1079 34.66 3.44 29.58
CA GLN A 1079 33.93 4.69 29.38
C GLN A 1079 32.42 4.47 29.24
N PHE A 1080 32.01 3.47 28.47
CA PHE A 1080 30.60 3.15 28.23
C PHE A 1080 29.94 2.56 29.48
N LEU A 1081 30.66 1.70 30.22
CA LEU A 1081 30.22 1.21 31.52
C LEU A 1081 30.02 2.36 32.52
N LEU A 1082 30.98 3.28 32.59
CA LEU A 1082 30.93 4.46 33.47
C LEU A 1082 29.76 5.41 33.14
N GLU A 1083 29.57 5.80 31.88
CA GLU A 1083 28.50 6.73 31.49
C GLU A 1083 27.11 6.15 31.79
N ASN A 1084 26.89 4.85 31.52
CA ASN A 1084 25.64 4.19 31.84
C ASN A 1084 25.46 3.94 33.36
N PHE A 1085 26.54 3.68 34.10
CA PHE A 1085 26.51 3.61 35.57
C PHE A 1085 26.12 4.96 36.17
N LEU A 1086 26.73 6.06 35.74
CA LEU A 1086 26.43 7.41 36.21
C LEU A 1086 24.96 7.77 35.91
N GLN A 1087 24.48 7.54 34.70
CA GLN A 1087 23.08 7.82 34.34
C GLN A 1087 22.07 7.00 35.16
N SER A 1088 22.43 5.79 35.58
CA SER A 1088 21.49 4.84 36.24
C SER A 1088 21.58 4.83 37.77
N CYS A 1089 22.77 5.07 38.33
CA CYS A 1089 23.08 4.93 39.76
C CYS A 1089 23.33 6.27 40.47
N SER A 1090 23.29 7.41 39.77
CA SER A 1090 23.50 8.75 40.33
C SER A 1090 22.66 9.06 41.58
N ARG A 1091 21.42 8.55 41.69
CA ARG A 1091 20.58 8.65 42.90
C ARG A 1091 21.28 8.14 44.17
N ARG A 1092 22.13 7.12 44.05
CA ARG A 1092 22.92 6.55 45.16
C ARG A 1092 24.23 7.32 45.37
N LEU A 1093 24.81 7.85 44.30
CA LEU A 1093 26.07 8.59 44.30
C LEU A 1093 25.92 10.01 44.87
N PHE A 1094 24.93 10.77 44.38
CA PHE A 1094 24.64 12.15 44.77
C PHE A 1094 23.25 12.27 45.42
N PRO A 1095 22.99 11.62 46.58
CA PRO A 1095 21.65 11.55 47.18
C PRO A 1095 21.10 12.93 47.61
N LYS A 1096 21.97 13.93 47.80
CA LYS A 1096 21.57 15.32 48.10
C LYS A 1096 21.14 16.14 46.88
N ALA A 1097 21.42 15.65 45.67
CA ALA A 1097 21.11 16.31 44.41
C ALA A 1097 19.76 15.89 43.82
N VAL A 1098 19.26 14.72 44.21
CA VAL A 1098 18.01 14.13 43.68
C VAL A 1098 16.84 15.08 43.91
N GLN A 1099 16.24 15.53 42.80
CA GLN A 1099 15.14 16.51 42.76
C GLN A 1099 15.46 17.88 43.39
N ASN A 1100 16.72 18.17 43.72
CA ASN A 1100 17.18 19.36 44.43
C ASN A 1100 17.80 20.41 43.48
N ARG A 1101 16.97 20.97 42.58
CA ARG A 1101 17.41 21.98 41.57
C ARG A 1101 18.08 23.22 42.17
N ASN A 1102 17.79 23.55 43.43
CA ASN A 1102 18.39 24.69 44.14
C ASN A 1102 19.86 24.47 44.52
N ASN A 1103 20.33 23.22 44.56
CA ASN A 1103 21.70 22.86 44.94
C ASN A 1103 22.23 21.83 43.91
N PRO A 1104 22.68 22.26 42.72
CA PRO A 1104 23.14 21.34 41.68
C PRO A 1104 24.42 20.57 42.08
N VAL A 1105 24.77 19.56 41.28
CA VAL A 1105 26.13 18.96 41.32
C VAL A 1105 27.04 19.83 40.45
N LEU A 1106 28.16 20.29 41.01
CA LEU A 1106 29.20 20.98 40.24
C LEU A 1106 29.99 19.97 39.42
N SER A 1107 30.11 20.18 38.10
CA SER A 1107 30.94 19.39 37.18
C SER A 1107 31.93 20.32 36.48
N ILE A 1108 33.22 20.01 36.57
CA ILE A 1108 34.29 20.88 36.06
C ILE A 1108 34.87 20.30 34.76
N ASP A 1109 35.10 21.19 33.78
CA ASP A 1109 35.61 20.99 32.42
C ASP A 1109 34.79 20.11 31.48
N SER A 1110 34.14 19.05 31.98
CA SER A 1110 33.23 18.20 31.20
C SER A 1110 31.83 18.09 31.82
N TYR A 1111 30.84 17.98 30.95
CA TYR A 1111 29.48 17.57 31.28
C TYR A 1111 29.34 16.05 31.16
N LEU A 1112 28.71 15.45 32.17
CA LEU A 1112 28.36 14.03 32.24
C LEU A 1112 26.90 13.87 32.67
N ASN A 1113 26.24 12.86 32.12
CA ASN A 1113 24.83 12.58 32.40
C ASN A 1113 24.65 11.88 33.76
N LEU A 1114 24.04 12.58 34.72
CA LEU A 1114 23.72 12.10 36.07
C LEU A 1114 22.21 11.84 36.27
N SER A 1115 21.46 11.54 35.20
CA SER A 1115 19.99 11.38 35.18
C SER A 1115 19.19 12.70 35.24
N PRO A 1116 17.93 12.74 34.74
CA PRO A 1116 17.12 13.96 34.66
C PRO A 1116 16.63 14.51 36.00
N GLU A 1117 16.82 13.79 37.11
CA GLU A 1117 16.47 14.25 38.46
C GLU A 1117 17.57 15.06 39.14
N ILE A 1118 18.78 15.06 38.58
CA ILE A 1118 19.95 15.75 39.11
C ILE A 1118 20.36 16.84 38.11
N SER A 1119 20.30 18.09 38.54
CA SER A 1119 20.78 19.23 37.78
C SER A 1119 22.30 19.38 37.92
N VAL A 1120 22.99 19.56 36.80
CA VAL A 1120 24.45 19.73 36.74
C VAL A 1120 24.79 21.19 36.50
N CYS A 1121 25.67 21.77 37.33
CA CYS A 1121 26.27 23.07 37.10
C CYS A 1121 27.60 22.87 36.40
N TYR A 1122 27.74 23.34 35.16
CA TYR A 1122 28.97 23.21 34.38
C TYR A 1122 29.87 24.44 34.58
N ILE A 1123 31.16 24.21 34.87
CA ILE A 1123 32.19 25.26 34.95
C ILE A 1123 33.44 24.81 34.19
N ASN A 1124 34.02 25.70 33.40
CA ASN A 1124 35.30 25.52 32.71
C ASN A 1124 36.42 26.13 33.57
N SER A 1125 37.52 25.40 33.79
CA SER A 1125 38.61 25.80 34.69
C SER A 1125 39.64 26.74 34.03
N ARG A 1126 39.59 26.91 32.70
CA ARG A 1126 40.66 27.58 31.95
C ARG A 1126 40.67 29.10 32.19
N PRO A 1127 41.84 29.77 32.28
CA PRO A 1127 41.96 31.17 32.73
C PRO A 1127 41.21 32.24 31.90
N HIS A 1128 40.80 31.93 30.67
CA HIS A 1128 40.07 32.84 29.79
C HIS A 1128 38.60 32.43 29.59
N SER A 1129 38.07 31.54 30.43
CA SER A 1129 36.70 31.03 30.29
C SER A 1129 35.63 32.00 30.82
N THR A 1130 34.55 32.15 30.06
CA THR A 1130 33.36 32.93 30.40
C THR A 1130 32.32 32.03 31.07
N ASN A 1131 32.52 31.77 32.37
CA ASN A 1131 31.56 31.04 33.21
C ASN A 1131 30.40 31.93 33.66
N LEU A 1132 29.27 31.32 34.03
CA LEU A 1132 28.15 32.01 34.68
C LEU A 1132 28.52 32.40 36.12
N ASN A 1133 27.98 33.51 36.62
CA ASN A 1133 28.27 33.99 37.97
C ASN A 1133 27.42 33.27 39.04
N HIS A 1134 27.99 32.24 39.66
CA HIS A 1134 27.32 31.43 40.69
C HIS A 1134 27.54 31.93 42.14
N GLN A 1135 27.78 33.24 42.33
CA GLN A 1135 27.95 33.83 43.67
C GLN A 1135 26.75 33.57 44.58
N GLY A 1136 27.01 32.86 45.69
CA GLY A 1136 26.00 32.51 46.70
C GLY A 1136 25.32 31.16 46.48
N LEU A 1137 25.56 30.48 45.35
CA LEU A 1137 25.09 29.11 45.12
C LEU A 1137 25.82 28.11 46.04
N VAL A 1138 25.11 27.05 46.46
CA VAL A 1138 25.66 25.97 47.28
C VAL A 1138 25.41 24.63 46.58
N PHE A 1139 26.43 23.82 46.44
CA PHE A 1139 26.39 22.58 45.65
C PHE A 1139 26.10 21.36 46.52
N SER A 1140 25.34 20.40 45.97
CA SER A 1140 25.01 19.14 46.64
C SER A 1140 26.01 18.01 46.35
N GLY A 1141 26.95 18.25 45.43
CA GLY A 1141 28.07 17.38 45.12
C GLY A 1141 29.08 18.02 44.16
N LEU A 1142 30.20 17.35 43.97
CA LEU A 1142 31.29 17.73 43.07
C LEU A 1142 31.68 16.51 42.20
N LEU A 1143 31.77 16.71 40.89
CA LEU A 1143 32.20 15.71 39.91
C LEU A 1143 33.46 16.20 39.20
N LEU A 1144 34.52 15.41 39.31
CA LEU A 1144 35.84 15.66 38.73
C LEU A 1144 36.18 14.49 37.80
N TYR A 1145 36.05 14.68 36.48
CA TYR A 1145 36.33 13.65 35.46
C TYR A 1145 37.58 14.00 34.66
N LEU A 1146 38.61 13.15 34.75
CA LEU A 1146 39.87 13.27 33.99
C LEU A 1146 40.44 14.71 33.97
N CYS A 1147 40.40 15.37 35.12
CA CYS A 1147 40.51 16.83 35.21
C CYS A 1147 41.80 17.40 34.61
N ASP A 1148 41.64 18.53 33.92
CA ASP A 1148 42.74 19.29 33.34
C ASP A 1148 43.69 19.79 34.46
N SER A 1149 44.93 20.02 34.05
CA SER A 1149 45.99 20.70 34.80
C SER A 1149 45.53 22.03 35.41
N PHE A 1150 44.64 22.76 34.72
CA PHE A 1150 44.09 24.06 35.15
C PHE A 1150 43.13 23.97 36.35
N VAL A 1151 42.55 22.80 36.65
CA VAL A 1151 41.81 22.60 37.91
C VAL A 1151 42.83 22.64 39.05
N VAL A 1152 42.67 23.56 40.00
CA VAL A 1152 43.56 23.76 41.15
C VAL A 1152 42.77 23.98 42.44
N SER A 1153 43.37 23.68 43.61
CA SER A 1153 42.74 23.90 44.93
C SER A 1153 42.13 25.30 45.06
N GLY A 1154 42.88 26.35 44.69
CA GLY A 1154 42.41 27.75 44.74
C GLY A 1154 41.22 28.08 43.83
N LEU A 1155 40.89 27.24 42.83
CA LEU A 1155 39.64 27.34 42.07
C LEU A 1155 38.48 26.73 42.87
N LEU A 1156 38.69 25.55 43.46
CA LEU A 1156 37.67 24.81 44.21
C LEU A 1156 37.22 25.56 45.47
N LYS A 1157 38.16 26.21 46.18
CA LYS A 1157 37.90 26.98 47.40
C LYS A 1157 37.02 28.24 47.19
N ASN A 1158 36.62 28.56 45.95
CA ASN A 1158 35.60 29.59 45.65
C ASN A 1158 34.15 29.06 45.75
N PHE A 1159 33.96 27.74 45.73
CA PHE A 1159 32.63 27.11 45.74
C PHE A 1159 32.26 26.64 47.15
N ARG A 1160 30.96 26.57 47.44
CA ARG A 1160 30.44 26.13 48.74
C ARG A 1160 29.62 24.87 48.57
N PHE A 1161 29.79 23.91 49.47
CA PHE A 1161 29.08 22.64 49.42
C PHE A 1161 28.19 22.44 50.64
N LEU A 1162 27.12 21.66 50.49
CA LEU A 1162 26.32 21.21 51.63
C LEU A 1162 27.16 20.25 52.49
N LYS A 1163 27.15 20.41 53.82
CA LYS A 1163 27.69 19.41 54.78
C LYS A 1163 27.21 18.01 54.40
N GLY A 1164 28.12 17.07 54.11
CA GLY A 1164 27.78 15.73 53.62
C GLY A 1164 27.26 15.67 52.18
N ALA A 1165 27.62 16.61 51.32
CA ALA A 1165 27.61 16.48 49.85
C ALA A 1165 28.57 15.35 49.42
N THR A 1166 28.38 14.80 48.21
CA THR A 1166 29.29 13.78 47.66
C THR A 1166 30.27 14.38 46.66
N LEU A 1167 31.55 14.07 46.82
CA LEU A 1167 32.59 14.23 45.80
C LEU A 1167 32.75 12.91 45.04
N CYS A 1168 32.94 12.98 43.73
CA CYS A 1168 33.36 11.86 42.88
C CYS A 1168 34.54 12.30 42.00
N VAL A 1169 35.71 11.68 42.18
CA VAL A 1169 36.92 11.92 41.36
C VAL A 1169 37.19 10.70 40.50
N ILE A 1170 37.33 10.88 39.18
CA ILE A 1170 37.45 9.81 38.19
C ILE A 1170 38.76 10.00 37.40
N CYS A 1171 39.62 8.98 37.39
CA CYS A 1171 40.96 9.00 36.79
C CYS A 1171 41.26 7.71 35.99
N GLN A 1172 42.31 7.74 35.17
CA GLN A 1172 42.74 6.59 34.35
C GLN A 1172 43.36 5.45 35.17
N ASP A 1173 43.92 5.75 36.35
CA ASP A 1173 44.57 4.78 37.24
C ASP A 1173 44.56 5.25 38.71
N ARG A 1174 44.85 4.33 39.65
CA ARG A 1174 44.85 4.61 41.10
C ARG A 1174 45.92 5.63 41.54
N SER A 1175 47.05 5.72 40.83
CA SER A 1175 48.13 6.67 41.14
C SER A 1175 47.70 8.09 40.75
N SER A 1176 47.21 8.28 39.53
CA SER A 1176 46.62 9.55 39.08
C SER A 1176 45.47 10.01 39.99
N LEU A 1177 44.65 9.07 40.46
CA LEU A 1177 43.57 9.32 41.41
C LEU A 1177 44.09 9.89 42.74
N ARG A 1178 45.08 9.24 43.37
CA ARG A 1178 45.70 9.72 44.62
C ARG A 1178 46.48 11.02 44.44
N GLN A 1179 47.23 11.16 43.34
CA GLN A 1179 47.92 12.41 43.00
C GLN A 1179 46.94 13.57 42.83
N THR A 1180 45.78 13.35 42.20
CA THR A 1180 44.76 14.38 42.01
C THR A 1180 44.15 14.86 43.34
N ILE A 1181 43.91 13.94 44.28
CA ILE A 1181 43.38 14.26 45.61
C ILE A 1181 44.34 15.17 46.38
N VAL A 1182 45.64 14.84 46.39
CA VAL A 1182 46.69 15.64 47.04
C VAL A 1182 46.90 16.97 46.33
N ARG A 1183 46.98 16.97 44.98
CA ARG A 1183 47.18 18.18 44.14
C ARG A 1183 46.06 19.22 44.29
N LEU A 1184 44.87 18.77 44.68
CA LEU A 1184 43.68 19.61 44.85
C LEU A 1184 43.33 19.86 46.33
N GLU A 1185 44.18 19.45 47.28
CA GLU A 1185 44.01 19.65 48.73
C GLU A 1185 42.66 19.13 49.28
N LEU A 1186 42.09 18.09 48.65
CA LEU A 1186 40.71 17.67 48.94
C LEU A 1186 40.52 17.05 50.33
N GLU A 1187 41.59 16.57 50.95
CA GLU A 1187 41.54 15.98 52.30
C GLU A 1187 41.27 17.03 53.41
N ASP A 1188 41.45 18.34 53.12
CA ASP A 1188 41.11 19.44 54.03
C ASP A 1188 39.60 19.51 54.33
N GLU A 1189 38.76 19.26 53.32
CA GLU A 1189 37.30 19.50 53.36
C GLU A 1189 36.45 18.23 53.14
N TRP A 1190 37.04 17.13 52.65
CA TRP A 1190 36.33 15.91 52.27
C TRP A 1190 36.85 14.66 52.99
N GLN A 1191 35.96 13.98 53.72
CA GLN A 1191 36.24 12.67 54.32
C GLN A 1191 36.13 11.56 53.27
N PHE A 1192 37.24 10.85 53.03
CA PHE A 1192 37.33 9.65 52.20
C PHE A 1192 37.34 8.35 53.03
N ARG A 1193 37.09 7.21 52.38
CA ARG A 1193 37.23 5.86 52.98
C ARG A 1193 37.69 4.85 51.94
N LEU A 1194 38.43 3.83 52.38
CA LEU A 1194 38.94 2.76 51.50
C LEU A 1194 37.84 1.99 50.74
N ARG A 1195 36.66 1.81 51.36
CA ARG A 1195 35.49 1.13 50.75
C ARG A 1195 34.67 2.02 49.78
N ASP A 1196 35.03 3.30 49.69
CA ASP A 1196 34.34 4.29 48.87
C ASP A 1196 35.14 4.54 47.55
N GLU A 1197 36.13 3.66 47.24
CA GLU A 1197 36.91 3.55 45.99
C GLU A 1197 36.38 2.43 45.08
N PHE A 1198 36.35 2.66 43.77
CA PHE A 1198 35.71 1.82 42.76
C PHE A 1198 36.50 1.75 41.44
N GLN A 1199 36.22 0.75 40.61
CA GLN A 1199 36.68 0.64 39.22
C GLN A 1199 35.57 0.15 38.29
N THR A 1200 35.67 0.43 36.98
CA THR A 1200 34.77 -0.13 35.97
C THR A 1200 35.01 -1.63 35.77
N ALA A 1201 33.93 -2.40 35.59
CA ALA A 1201 33.98 -3.87 35.51
C ALA A 1201 34.27 -4.43 34.10
N ASN A 1202 35.00 -3.68 33.26
CA ASN A 1202 35.39 -4.12 31.91
C ASN A 1202 36.43 -5.25 31.94
N CYS A 1203 36.53 -5.99 30.84
CA CYS A 1203 37.59 -6.98 30.67
C CYS A 1203 39.00 -6.36 30.56
N SER A 1204 40.02 -7.18 30.84
CA SER A 1204 41.42 -6.79 31.01
C SER A 1204 42.17 -6.38 29.74
N GLU A 1205 41.53 -6.42 28.57
CA GLU A 1205 42.08 -5.84 27.33
C GLU A 1205 41.92 -4.30 27.30
N ASP A 1206 40.84 -3.78 27.92
CA ASP A 1206 40.67 -2.36 28.17
C ASP A 1206 41.22 -1.98 29.55
N ARG A 1207 41.80 -0.78 29.69
CA ARG A 1207 42.18 -0.25 31.02
C ARG A 1207 40.93 0.22 31.77
N PRO A 1208 40.66 -0.27 32.99
CA PRO A 1208 39.52 0.20 33.78
C PRO A 1208 39.72 1.64 34.27
N LEU A 1209 38.63 2.40 34.36
CA LEU A 1209 38.60 3.72 34.97
C LEU A 1209 38.39 3.58 36.47
N PHE A 1210 39.21 4.27 37.26
CA PHE A 1210 39.15 4.26 38.72
C PHE A 1210 38.48 5.51 39.24
N PHE A 1211 37.66 5.39 40.29
CA PHE A 1211 37.09 6.56 40.95
C PHE A 1211 36.98 6.41 42.46
N LEU A 1212 37.19 7.54 43.16
CA LEU A 1212 37.02 7.65 44.61
C LEU A 1212 35.84 8.58 44.91
N THR A 1213 35.05 8.19 45.89
CA THR A 1213 33.99 9.03 46.44
C THR A 1213 34.32 9.50 47.86
N GLY A 1214 33.96 10.74 48.16
CA GLY A 1214 34.20 11.38 49.45
C GLY A 1214 32.99 12.18 49.92
N ARG A 1215 32.95 12.56 51.21
CA ARG A 1215 31.86 13.37 51.78
C ARG A 1215 32.38 14.65 52.40
N HIS A 1216 31.78 15.78 52.06
CA HIS A 1216 32.12 17.06 52.65
C HIS A 1216 31.86 17.03 54.17
N VAL A 1217 32.78 17.60 54.94
CA VAL A 1217 32.72 17.66 56.42
C VAL A 1217 31.55 18.52 56.89
#